data_AF-A0A2S5TJD9-F1
#
_entry.id   AF-A0A2S5TJD9-F1
#
_cell.length_a   1.000
_cell.length_b   1.000
_cell.length_c   1.000
_cell.angle_alpha   90.00
_cell.angle_beta   90.00
_cell.angle_gamma   90.00
#
_symmetry.space_group_name_H-M   'P 1'
#
loop_
_entity.id
_entity.type
_entity.pdbx_description
1 polymer ?
#
loop_
_entity_poly.entity_id
_entity_poly.type
_entity_poly.pdbx_seq_one_letter_code
_entity_poly.pdbx_strand_id
1 'polypeptide(L)'
;MRACAQSTRTATPARTNCADGAGQACGASGGAPQALLFCRCPRPAAGLTKVEIYYRGAGRRGPRLEAIRIQRCRACPGIRVGRRGGEAAGAYPGKDARRACDRRGEAIAIMIFPRGKKGTPARATSGGVLRVRTLFAAVLAALWLSACGARSGAPSSGDGAASPPDTPPAARGDLAAHVDPFIGSFPPGFVNPGPFAPFGMVQPGPDTEGPLNYGGYSVQNLLVTGFSQVHMSAGAPKGGQFALLPFTGELTPGDLSQLGWPNPVPAYASPLNPLDHRAEAGYYRVGLLRYGTTAEITASERVALHRYHYSRGAPRLLLDVSRDLAGYHPARAQLEPDGLVSGSVDTGDGYTLYFALQLDAPFRAATREGQALQPGAVVEGERLALLLDFDGAPRTLQAKIAVSYTDLAGARRNLAELPHWDFDAQRGRLREQWQGELARVEVEGGTELQRRSLYTALYRIQQFPNLHGDIDGRYRGPDNAVHASVRPHYSQYSLWDSYRGQNQMLAEIQPARYRDMVLSLLDFHVQGGRLPRWQQGPVDASHMSGDPVIPFIGEGWCRGLLPAAERAPLLAAMQALERSRREALAPGYLPVEKPANPLAVFAGGAREAGTTLEYGIADFALALMTASSGDGTEAQRLAQQSLNYRNLVDPQSGFIRPRHEDGSWLAPFLPELPYGFQEGTSWQYSWLAMHDLPGLFERMGGNAEVQRRLDTFFLLPASLLPGAWPFVQNQLTLFGLFYYGNQYAPGNEHDLQAPYLYNYAGAPWKTQVVARSAAALFAPTPLGLPGNDDLGALSGWLAWTLIGLYPINPGAPLAVVGSPAFEKVTLHRPGGDLVIEAPGAGPLQPFVDGLSLDGEAIGGSWLRLPRGAATVRLQTAALPDPGWAADSAPPSVSANGLEDFGCEAGRIAR
;
A
#
# COMPACT_ATOMS: atom_id res chain seq x y z
N MET A 1 13.12 28.50 -49.26
CA MET A 1 13.28 28.68 -50.72
C MET A 1 12.26 27.78 -51.42
N ARG A 2 11.39 28.39 -52.23
CA ARG A 2 10.40 27.86 -53.21
C ARG A 2 9.32 26.91 -52.63
N ALA A 3 8.11 27.42 -52.32
CA ALA A 3 6.94 27.61 -53.21
C ALA A 3 6.30 26.25 -53.60
N CYS A 4 5.01 25.96 -53.44
CA CYS A 4 3.77 26.74 -53.59
C CYS A 4 2.64 26.03 -52.79
N ALA A 5 1.73 26.76 -52.13
CA ALA A 5 0.32 27.01 -52.55
C ALA A 5 -0.61 25.81 -52.26
N GLN A 6 -1.85 25.91 -51.76
CA GLN A 6 -2.81 27.01 -51.66
C GLN A 6 -4.00 26.49 -50.83
N SER A 7 -4.57 27.30 -49.95
CA SER A 7 -6.02 27.42 -49.72
C SER A 7 -6.28 28.29 -48.48
N THR A 8 -6.23 29.60 -48.69
CA THR A 8 -6.89 30.60 -47.84
C THR A 8 -7.93 31.32 -48.69
N ARG A 9 -9.15 31.45 -48.16
CA ARG A 9 -10.06 32.59 -48.37
C ARG A 9 -10.67 32.87 -46.99
N THR A 10 -10.15 33.83 -46.20
CA THR A 10 -10.48 35.27 -46.15
C THR A 10 -11.98 35.54 -46.03
N ALA A 11 -12.45 35.89 -44.81
CA ALA A 11 -12.69 37.26 -44.31
C ALA A 11 -14.12 37.71 -44.65
N THR A 12 -14.94 38.20 -43.71
CA THR A 12 -14.94 39.61 -43.25
C THR A 12 -15.55 39.78 -41.84
N PRO A 13 -15.16 40.83 -41.07
CA PRO A 13 -15.72 41.13 -39.75
C PRO A 13 -16.93 42.07 -39.83
N ALA A 14 -17.89 41.92 -38.91
CA ALA A 14 -19.01 42.86 -38.74
C ALA A 14 -18.97 43.54 -37.36
N ARG A 15 -18.80 44.85 -37.45
CA ARG A 15 -19.00 45.97 -36.53
C ARG A 15 -19.85 45.76 -35.26
N THR A 16 -19.25 46.20 -34.15
CA THR A 16 -19.78 47.06 -33.07
C THR A 16 -21.28 47.37 -33.04
N ASN A 17 -21.89 47.13 -31.87
CA ASN A 17 -22.81 48.07 -31.22
C ASN A 17 -22.61 48.00 -29.69
N CYS A 18 -22.37 49.17 -29.08
CA CYS A 18 -22.39 49.38 -27.64
C CYS A 18 -23.82 49.65 -27.17
N ALA A 19 -24.16 49.18 -25.97
CA ALA A 19 -25.19 49.80 -25.12
C ALA A 19 -24.89 49.48 -23.64
N ASP A 20 -24.49 50.54 -22.94
CA ASP A 20 -24.83 50.96 -21.58
C ASP A 20 -24.73 50.03 -20.35
N GLY A 21 -23.97 50.52 -19.35
CA GLY A 21 -24.47 50.57 -17.98
C GLY A 21 -23.52 50.18 -16.85
N ALA A 22 -22.79 51.18 -16.31
CA ALA A 22 -22.26 51.32 -14.93
C ALA A 22 -21.40 50.16 -14.35
N GLY A 23 -20.13 50.30 -13.94
CA GLY A 23 -19.36 51.45 -13.47
C GLY A 23 -18.79 51.12 -12.09
N GLN A 24 -17.49 50.78 -11.99
CA GLN A 24 -16.58 51.21 -10.90
C GLN A 24 -15.18 50.57 -10.98
N ALA A 25 -14.17 51.44 -10.86
CA ALA A 25 -12.79 51.26 -10.37
C ALA A 25 -11.84 50.25 -11.08
N CYS A 26 -11.10 50.74 -12.07
CA CYS A 26 -9.81 50.18 -12.46
C CYS A 26 -8.68 50.78 -11.59
N GLY A 27 -8.10 49.97 -10.71
CA GLY A 27 -6.79 50.21 -10.10
C GLY A 27 -5.76 49.25 -10.72
N ALA A 28 -4.68 49.80 -11.24
CA ALA A 28 -3.64 49.07 -11.96
C ALA A 28 -2.84 48.12 -11.05
N SER A 29 -2.64 46.88 -11.50
CA SER A 29 -1.37 46.17 -11.31
C SER A 29 -1.15 45.19 -12.47
N GLY A 30 -0.10 45.45 -13.25
CA GLY A 30 0.34 44.58 -14.32
C GLY A 30 1.19 43.44 -13.78
N GLY A 31 0.97 42.24 -14.34
CA GLY A 31 1.81 41.06 -14.09
C GLY A 31 1.33 39.90 -14.95
N ALA A 32 1.94 39.72 -16.13
CA ALA A 32 1.72 38.56 -16.98
C ALA A 32 2.29 37.30 -16.34
N PRO A 33 1.59 36.15 -16.33
CA PRO A 33 2.19 34.89 -15.90
C PRO A 33 3.04 34.31 -17.04
N GLN A 34 4.33 34.12 -16.78
CA GLN A 34 5.22 33.38 -17.66
C GLN A 34 4.92 31.88 -17.53
N ALA A 35 4.42 31.27 -18.61
CA ALA A 35 4.33 29.83 -18.75
C ALA A 35 5.73 29.23 -18.97
N LEU A 36 6.16 28.35 -18.07
CA LEU A 36 7.37 27.52 -18.20
C LEU A 36 7.00 26.24 -18.98
N LEU A 37 7.42 26.17 -20.25
CA LEU A 37 7.44 24.93 -21.03
C LEU A 37 8.60 24.04 -20.55
N PHE A 38 8.29 22.86 -20.01
CA PHE A 38 9.27 21.79 -19.79
C PHE A 38 9.20 20.77 -20.94
N CYS A 39 10.26 20.67 -21.74
CA CYS A 39 10.47 19.56 -22.67
C CYS A 39 11.18 18.41 -21.95
N ARG A 40 10.53 17.24 -21.85
CA ARG A 40 11.09 15.97 -21.35
C ARG A 40 11.91 15.28 -22.46
N CYS A 41 13.04 14.67 -22.11
CA CYS A 41 13.81 13.77 -22.98
C CYS A 41 14.01 12.40 -22.27
N PRO A 42 13.89 11.24 -22.96
CA PRO A 42 13.89 9.94 -22.31
C PRO A 42 15.29 9.26 -22.28
N ARG A 43 15.61 8.65 -21.12
CA ARG A 43 16.71 7.72 -20.76
C ARG A 43 18.05 8.30 -20.29
N PRO A 44 18.61 7.81 -19.15
CA PRO A 44 20.03 7.95 -18.83
C PRO A 44 20.81 6.65 -19.14
N ALA A 45 21.99 6.80 -19.75
CA ALA A 45 23.02 5.76 -19.78
C ALA A 45 24.24 6.28 -18.99
N ALA A 46 24.83 5.41 -18.17
CA ALA A 46 25.84 5.72 -17.17
C ALA A 46 27.18 6.26 -17.72
N GLY A 47 27.78 7.21 -17.00
CA GLY A 47 29.16 7.67 -17.19
C GLY A 47 29.54 8.81 -16.22
N LEU A 48 30.28 8.50 -15.16
CA LEU A 48 30.75 9.50 -14.17
C LEU A 48 31.79 10.45 -14.79
N THR A 49 31.56 11.75 -14.67
CA THR A 49 32.47 12.83 -15.10
C THR A 49 32.97 13.60 -13.88
N LYS A 50 34.29 13.80 -13.74
CA LYS A 50 34.86 14.63 -12.67
C LYS A 50 34.90 16.09 -13.14
N VAL A 51 34.31 17.00 -12.35
CA VAL A 51 34.28 18.45 -12.62
C VAL A 51 35.04 19.16 -11.50
N GLU A 52 36.04 19.96 -11.87
CA GLU A 52 36.83 20.80 -10.96
C GLU A 52 36.56 22.28 -11.27
N ILE A 53 36.31 23.08 -10.23
CA ILE A 53 35.92 24.49 -10.36
C ILE A 53 36.92 25.36 -9.59
N TYR A 54 37.49 26.35 -10.26
CA TYR A 54 38.53 27.24 -9.72
C TYR A 54 37.97 28.66 -9.52
N TYR A 55 38.18 29.21 -8.32
CA TYR A 55 37.81 30.58 -7.95
C TYR A 55 39.04 31.36 -7.49
N ARG A 56 39.12 32.65 -7.85
CA ARG A 56 40.15 33.56 -7.32
C ARG A 56 39.62 34.33 -6.10
N GLY A 57 40.50 34.47 -5.10
CA GLY A 57 40.19 34.97 -3.74
C GLY A 57 39.56 36.37 -3.63
N ALA A 58 38.91 36.59 -2.49
CA ALA A 58 37.89 37.60 -2.23
C ALA A 58 38.39 39.05 -2.04
N GLY A 59 38.06 39.91 -3.00
CA GLY A 59 37.86 41.34 -2.75
C GLY A 59 36.38 41.65 -2.46
N ARG A 60 36.05 42.93 -2.21
CA ARG A 60 34.69 43.44 -1.83
C ARG A 60 33.51 43.05 -2.76
N ARG A 61 33.77 42.36 -3.87
CA ARG A 61 32.75 41.93 -4.86
C ARG A 61 32.48 40.41 -4.89
N GLY A 62 33.04 39.63 -3.95
CA GLY A 62 32.82 38.18 -3.89
C GLY A 62 33.69 37.36 -4.86
N PRO A 63 33.71 36.02 -4.75
CA PRO A 63 34.54 35.15 -5.59
C PRO A 63 34.08 35.19 -7.05
N ARG A 64 35.03 35.40 -7.98
CA ARG A 64 34.80 35.26 -9.43
C ARG A 64 35.27 33.89 -9.89
N LEU A 65 34.42 33.20 -10.64
CA LEU A 65 34.72 31.94 -11.32
C LEU A 65 35.80 32.19 -12.38
N GLU A 66 36.94 31.51 -12.27
CA GLU A 66 38.08 31.72 -13.17
C GLU A 66 38.20 30.59 -14.21
N ALA A 67 37.86 29.35 -13.86
CA ALA A 67 37.82 28.22 -14.80
C ALA A 67 36.93 27.06 -14.31
N ILE A 68 36.33 26.32 -15.25
CA ILE A 68 35.70 25.00 -15.02
C ILE A 68 36.48 23.99 -15.87
N ARG A 69 36.97 22.93 -15.23
CA ARG A 69 37.68 21.83 -15.92
C ARG A 69 36.86 20.56 -15.82
N ILE A 70 36.51 19.99 -16.97
CA ILE A 70 35.75 18.74 -17.08
C ILE A 70 36.69 17.65 -17.57
N GLN A 71 36.93 16.64 -16.74
CA GLN A 71 37.79 15.51 -17.08
C GLN A 71 36.94 14.24 -17.22
N ARG A 72 36.89 13.67 -18.44
CA ARG A 72 36.34 12.33 -18.68
C ARG A 72 37.41 11.30 -18.34
N CYS A 73 37.11 10.36 -17.44
CA CYS A 73 37.99 9.23 -17.18
C CYS A 73 38.00 8.30 -18.41
N ARG A 74 39.17 8.06 -19.00
CA ARG A 74 39.38 7.05 -20.05
C ARG A 74 40.22 5.90 -19.50
N ALA A 75 39.63 4.71 -19.46
CA ALA A 75 40.31 3.41 -19.59
C ALA A 75 39.45 2.63 -20.62
N CYS A 76 39.92 2.21 -21.80
CA CYS A 76 41.08 1.39 -22.16
C CYS A 76 41.74 1.86 -23.49
N PRO A 77 42.92 1.30 -23.87
CA PRO A 77 43.89 1.96 -24.74
C PRO A 77 43.73 1.61 -26.22
N GLY A 78 44.09 2.55 -27.08
CA GLY A 78 44.29 2.29 -28.50
C GLY A 78 44.07 3.54 -29.34
N ILE A 79 45.07 3.82 -30.18
CA ILE A 79 45.06 4.78 -31.30
C ILE A 79 45.62 6.18 -30.97
N ARG A 80 46.75 6.46 -31.66
CA ARG A 80 47.63 7.63 -31.55
C ARG A 80 46.97 8.89 -32.13
N VAL A 81 47.25 10.02 -31.47
CA VAL A 81 46.90 11.37 -31.92
C VAL A 81 48.00 11.92 -32.83
N GLY A 82 47.64 12.39 -34.02
CA GLY A 82 48.45 13.30 -34.83
C GLY A 82 48.15 14.76 -34.47
N ARG A 83 49.18 15.51 -34.10
CA ARG A 83 49.17 16.96 -33.77
C ARG A 83 49.32 17.83 -35.03
N ARG A 84 48.63 18.98 -35.04
CA ARG A 84 49.03 20.35 -35.50
C ARG A 84 47.75 21.21 -35.45
N GLY A 85 47.65 22.46 -34.97
CA GLY A 85 48.59 23.53 -34.64
C GLY A 85 47.97 24.84 -35.15
N GLY A 86 47.99 25.94 -34.37
CA GLY A 86 47.86 27.31 -34.89
C GLY A 86 46.60 28.15 -34.57
N GLU A 87 46.75 29.04 -33.59
CA GLU A 87 46.40 30.48 -33.54
C GLU A 87 45.10 31.09 -34.14
N ALA A 88 44.34 31.69 -33.21
CA ALA A 88 43.87 33.10 -33.12
C ALA A 88 42.95 33.78 -34.16
N ALA A 89 41.95 34.47 -33.57
CA ALA A 89 41.30 35.74 -33.94
C ALA A 89 39.94 35.73 -34.69
N GLY A 90 38.97 36.45 -34.10
CA GLY A 90 38.18 37.47 -34.80
C GLY A 90 36.77 37.13 -35.31
N ALA A 91 35.76 37.76 -34.69
CA ALA A 91 34.52 38.31 -35.26
C ALA A 91 33.49 37.42 -36.01
N TYR A 92 32.24 37.48 -35.53
CA TYR A 92 30.97 37.18 -36.24
C TYR A 92 30.79 38.08 -37.50
N PRO A 93 29.87 37.83 -38.48
CA PRO A 93 28.61 37.04 -38.42
C PRO A 93 28.26 36.21 -39.70
N GLY A 94 27.14 35.47 -39.70
CA GLY A 94 26.44 35.11 -40.94
C GLY A 94 25.95 33.66 -41.06
N LYS A 95 24.80 33.50 -41.71
CA LYS A 95 23.96 32.29 -41.78
C LYS A 95 24.47 31.26 -42.82
N ASP A 96 24.01 30.02 -42.61
CA ASP A 96 23.89 28.89 -43.56
C ASP A 96 25.08 27.94 -43.75
N ALA A 97 25.07 26.85 -42.96
CA ALA A 97 25.46 25.52 -43.44
C ALA A 97 24.51 24.47 -42.83
N ARG A 98 23.63 23.92 -43.65
CA ARG A 98 22.77 22.77 -43.32
C ARG A 98 23.55 21.46 -43.52
N ARG A 99 23.26 20.50 -42.62
CA ARG A 99 23.48 19.04 -42.68
C ARG A 99 24.87 18.49 -42.30
N ALA A 100 24.99 18.11 -41.03
CA ALA A 100 25.54 16.80 -40.65
C ALA A 100 24.84 16.33 -39.35
N CYS A 101 24.67 15.01 -39.24
CA CYS A 101 23.86 14.28 -38.30
C CYS A 101 24.21 14.46 -36.80
N ASP A 102 23.15 14.58 -35.99
CA ASP A 102 22.77 13.69 -34.87
C ASP A 102 23.61 13.63 -33.56
N ARG A 103 22.89 13.86 -32.45
CA ARG A 103 23.06 13.42 -31.04
C ARG A 103 24.34 13.77 -30.26
N ARG A 104 24.16 14.64 -29.24
CA ARG A 104 24.24 14.33 -27.78
C ARG A 104 24.26 15.64 -26.98
N GLY A 105 23.16 15.95 -26.28
CA GLY A 105 23.12 17.02 -25.28
C GLY A 105 23.31 16.44 -23.88
N GLU A 106 24.36 16.84 -23.17
CA GLU A 106 24.52 16.67 -21.72
C GLU A 106 24.37 18.06 -21.08
N ALA A 107 23.48 18.20 -20.09
CA ALA A 107 23.44 19.38 -19.22
C ALA A 107 23.89 18.97 -17.80
N ILE A 108 24.85 19.71 -17.24
CA ILE A 108 25.32 19.57 -15.85
C ILE A 108 24.82 20.78 -15.06
N ALA A 109 24.00 20.56 -14.02
CA ALA A 109 23.61 21.59 -13.06
C ALA A 109 24.62 21.62 -11.89
N ILE A 110 25.18 22.80 -11.57
CA ILE A 110 26.08 23.01 -10.43
C ILE A 110 25.41 24.01 -9.47
N MET A 111 25.09 23.57 -8.25
CA MET A 111 24.69 24.45 -7.14
C MET A 111 25.91 24.81 -6.28
N ILE A 112 26.08 26.10 -5.96
CA ILE A 112 27.17 26.63 -5.13
C ILE A 112 26.57 27.18 -3.83
N PHE A 113 27.05 26.71 -2.68
CA PHE A 113 26.71 27.26 -1.35
C PHE A 113 27.84 28.14 -0.80
N PRO A 114 27.56 29.32 -0.20
CA PRO A 114 28.57 30.11 0.49
C PRO A 114 28.86 29.54 1.89
N ARG A 115 30.13 29.28 2.21
CA ARG A 115 30.58 28.86 3.55
C ARG A 115 30.95 30.07 4.41
N GLY A 116 30.32 30.18 5.59
CA GLY A 116 30.71 31.06 6.68
C GLY A 116 32.02 30.62 7.36
N LYS A 117 32.71 31.61 7.95
CA LYS A 117 34.13 31.62 8.37
C LYS A 117 34.45 30.74 9.59
N LYS A 118 35.69 30.21 9.59
CA LYS A 118 36.37 29.50 10.68
C LYS A 118 36.92 30.47 11.74
N GLY A 119 36.86 30.05 13.01
CA GLY A 119 37.86 30.38 14.04
C GLY A 119 39.01 29.35 14.02
N THR A 120 40.23 29.80 14.25
CA THR A 120 41.52 29.08 14.22
C THR A 120 42.02 28.78 15.67
N PRO A 121 43.23 28.22 15.89
CA PRO A 121 43.54 26.78 15.86
C PRO A 121 44.25 26.28 17.15
N ALA A 122 44.38 24.97 17.34
CA ALA A 122 45.39 24.40 18.24
C ALA A 122 46.02 23.14 17.61
N ARG A 123 47.36 23.13 17.63
CA ARG A 123 48.26 22.06 17.18
C ARG A 123 48.51 21.04 18.30
N ALA A 124 48.82 19.81 17.89
CA ALA A 124 49.71 18.79 18.48
C ALA A 124 48.96 17.45 18.58
N THR A 125 49.47 16.24 18.34
CA THR A 125 50.72 15.63 17.85
C THR A 125 50.42 14.13 17.82
N SER A 126 50.99 13.40 16.84
CA SER A 126 51.43 11.99 16.88
C SER A 126 50.54 10.88 17.51
N GLY A 127 50.16 9.91 16.66
CA GLY A 127 50.70 8.55 16.71
C GLY A 127 50.20 7.60 17.81
N GLY A 128 49.48 6.55 17.39
CA GLY A 128 49.17 5.41 18.25
C GLY A 128 48.45 4.30 17.49
N VAL A 129 49.24 3.40 16.91
CA VAL A 129 48.80 2.10 16.35
C VAL A 129 48.45 1.17 17.51
N LEU A 130 47.33 0.45 17.44
CA LEU A 130 47.15 -0.77 18.23
C LEU A 130 46.50 -1.88 17.38
N ARG A 131 47.30 -2.91 17.10
CA ARG A 131 46.89 -4.26 16.69
C ARG A 131 46.71 -5.10 17.95
N VAL A 132 45.62 -5.88 18.07
CA VAL A 132 45.55 -7.18 18.80
C VAL A 132 44.34 -7.93 18.21
N ARG A 133 44.56 -8.90 17.30
CA ARG A 133 44.71 -10.37 17.50
C ARG A 133 43.41 -11.15 17.77
N THR A 134 43.13 -12.00 16.80
CA THR A 134 42.41 -13.29 16.76
C THR A 134 42.73 -14.24 17.92
N LEU A 135 41.74 -15.04 18.35
CA LEU A 135 41.91 -16.45 18.77
C LEU A 135 40.55 -17.21 18.86
N PHE A 136 40.48 -18.32 18.09
CA PHE A 136 39.88 -19.66 18.33
C PHE A 136 38.54 -19.81 19.08
N ALA A 137 37.46 -20.44 18.57
CA ALA A 137 37.22 -21.76 17.94
C ALA A 137 36.85 -22.91 18.92
N ALA A 138 35.83 -23.69 18.51
CA ALA A 138 35.54 -25.12 18.80
C ALA A 138 34.76 -25.47 20.10
N VAL A 139 33.85 -26.47 20.23
CA VAL A 139 33.02 -27.36 19.35
C VAL A 139 32.41 -28.48 20.26
N LEU A 140 31.20 -28.99 19.93
CA LEU A 140 30.58 -30.31 20.27
C LEU A 140 30.28 -30.66 21.77
N ALA A 141 29.38 -31.57 22.17
CA ALA A 141 28.20 -32.28 21.63
C ALA A 141 27.66 -33.24 22.73
N ALA A 142 26.38 -33.62 22.61
CA ALA A 142 25.80 -34.97 22.89
C ALA A 142 25.82 -35.55 24.34
N LEU A 143 24.97 -36.46 24.82
CA LEU A 143 23.71 -37.14 24.47
C LEU A 143 23.36 -38.07 25.69
N TRP A 144 22.05 -38.35 25.90
CA TRP A 144 21.43 -39.60 26.45
C TRP A 144 21.42 -39.98 27.96
N LEU A 145 20.23 -40.31 28.50
CA LEU A 145 19.65 -41.66 28.73
C LEU A 145 18.26 -41.53 29.43
N SER A 146 17.15 -42.06 28.86
CA SER A 146 16.44 -43.35 29.20
C SER A 146 15.62 -43.31 30.51
N ALA A 147 14.49 -44.01 30.76
CA ALA A 147 13.42 -44.73 30.04
C ALA A 147 12.44 -45.28 31.12
N CYS A 148 11.23 -45.73 30.73
CA CYS A 148 10.18 -46.46 31.49
C CYS A 148 9.34 -45.65 32.51
N GLY A 149 8.01 -45.75 32.61
CA GLY A 149 6.97 -46.54 31.94
C GLY A 149 5.80 -46.78 32.92
N ALA A 150 4.55 -46.48 32.54
CA ALA A 150 3.34 -47.10 33.10
C ALA A 150 2.08 -46.67 32.32
N ARG A 151 1.30 -47.66 31.88
CA ARG A 151 -0.05 -47.52 31.29
C ARG A 151 -1.09 -47.39 32.39
N SER A 152 -2.04 -46.49 32.23
CA SER A 152 -3.40 -46.60 32.79
C SER A 152 -4.37 -45.95 31.81
N GLY A 153 -5.34 -46.74 31.32
CA GLY A 153 -6.41 -46.26 30.45
C GLY A 153 -7.50 -45.53 31.23
N ALA A 154 -8.04 -44.48 30.62
CA ALA A 154 -9.28 -43.79 30.99
C ALA A 154 -9.84 -43.10 29.72
N PRO A 155 -11.14 -42.77 29.67
CA PRO A 155 -11.97 -42.83 28.46
C PRO A 155 -11.79 -41.63 27.53
N SER A 156 -12.12 -41.85 26.26
CA SER A 156 -12.17 -40.85 25.21
C SER A 156 -13.28 -39.81 25.48
N SER A 157 -12.90 -38.67 26.06
CA SER A 157 -13.58 -37.40 25.83
C SER A 157 -12.99 -36.76 24.58
N GLY A 158 -13.84 -36.36 23.65
CA GLY A 158 -13.44 -35.65 22.43
C GLY A 158 -12.89 -34.28 22.78
N ASP A 159 -11.58 -34.20 22.96
CA ASP A 159 -10.87 -32.93 22.99
C ASP A 159 -10.70 -32.43 21.56
N GLY A 160 -11.29 -31.26 21.28
CA GLY A 160 -10.94 -30.47 20.13
C GLY A 160 -9.44 -30.20 20.19
N ALA A 161 -8.69 -30.85 19.30
CA ALA A 161 -7.27 -30.63 19.17
C ALA A 161 -7.04 -29.13 18.93
N ALA A 162 -6.49 -28.44 19.92
CA ALA A 162 -5.89 -27.14 19.71
C ALA A 162 -4.89 -27.30 18.57
N SER A 163 -5.05 -26.50 17.52
CA SER A 163 -4.07 -26.44 16.44
C SER A 163 -2.68 -26.19 17.06
N PRO A 164 -1.62 -26.86 16.60
CA PRO A 164 -0.27 -26.57 17.08
C PRO A 164 0.00 -25.06 16.94
N PRO A 165 0.75 -24.45 17.88
CA PRO A 165 1.07 -23.04 17.81
C PRO A 165 1.76 -22.73 16.48
N ASP A 166 1.22 -21.76 15.74
CA ASP A 166 1.71 -21.25 14.45
C ASP A 166 3.00 -20.43 14.66
N THR A 167 4.04 -21.10 15.16
CA THR A 167 5.33 -20.47 15.47
C THR A 167 6.08 -20.25 14.16
N PRO A 168 6.53 -19.01 13.86
CA PRO A 168 7.26 -18.76 12.64
C PRO A 168 8.57 -19.56 12.57
N PRO A 169 9.04 -19.93 11.36
CA PRO A 169 10.29 -20.66 11.19
C PRO A 169 11.49 -19.79 11.58
N ALA A 170 12.63 -20.42 11.89
CA ALA A 170 13.89 -19.71 12.11
C ALA A 170 14.42 -19.16 10.78
N ALA A 171 14.57 -17.83 10.70
CA ALA A 171 15.01 -17.14 9.48
C ALA A 171 16.43 -17.52 9.03
N ARG A 172 16.62 -17.79 7.74
CA ARG A 172 17.96 -17.83 7.12
C ARG A 172 18.45 -16.42 6.80
N GLY A 173 19.20 -15.83 7.72
CA GLY A 173 19.77 -14.48 7.58
C GLY A 173 18.87 -13.37 8.10
N ASP A 174 19.22 -12.12 7.79
CA ASP A 174 18.54 -10.93 8.32
C ASP A 174 17.52 -10.33 7.33
N LEU A 175 16.41 -11.05 7.15
CA LEU A 175 15.27 -10.67 6.29
C LEU A 175 14.70 -9.25 6.55
N ALA A 176 14.67 -8.77 7.79
CA ALA A 176 14.16 -7.45 8.18
C ALA A 176 15.09 -6.34 7.71
N ALA A 177 16.36 -6.65 7.42
CA ALA A 177 17.25 -5.70 6.76
C ALA A 177 16.84 -5.42 5.30
N HIS A 178 16.04 -6.29 4.67
CA HIS A 178 15.48 -6.04 3.34
C HIS A 178 14.22 -5.16 3.37
N VAL A 179 13.58 -4.97 4.52
CA VAL A 179 12.40 -4.10 4.63
C VAL A 179 12.82 -2.63 4.58
N ASP A 180 12.20 -1.88 3.68
CA ASP A 180 12.35 -0.43 3.58
C ASP A 180 10.98 0.24 3.79
N PRO A 181 10.67 0.70 5.02
CA PRO A 181 9.40 1.35 5.33
C PRO A 181 9.14 2.66 4.56
N PHE A 182 10.13 3.21 3.85
CA PHE A 182 9.91 4.40 3.02
C PHE A 182 9.34 4.07 1.64
N ILE A 183 9.38 2.82 1.16
CA ILE A 183 8.81 2.48 -0.15
C ILE A 183 7.31 2.75 -0.12
N GLY A 184 6.83 3.61 -1.02
CA GLY A 184 5.43 4.07 -1.07
C GLY A 184 5.13 5.31 -0.22
N SER A 185 6.11 5.90 0.47
CA SER A 185 5.90 7.11 1.30
C SER A 185 5.79 8.40 0.47
N PHE A 186 5.84 8.26 -0.85
CA PHE A 186 5.50 9.32 -1.77
C PHE A 186 4.11 9.04 -2.40
N PRO A 187 3.23 10.04 -2.51
CA PRO A 187 1.96 9.90 -3.22
C PRO A 187 2.13 9.35 -4.66
N PRO A 188 1.33 8.39 -5.11
CA PRO A 188 0.07 7.94 -4.51
C PRO A 188 0.19 6.82 -3.46
N GLY A 189 1.39 6.38 -3.05
CA GLY A 189 1.49 5.23 -2.14
C GLY A 189 0.87 5.47 -0.76
N PHE A 190 1.00 6.68 -0.22
CA PHE A 190 0.44 7.14 1.06
C PHE A 190 0.79 6.26 2.28
N VAL A 191 1.90 5.53 2.26
CA VAL A 191 2.30 4.72 3.41
C VAL A 191 3.00 5.54 4.49
N ASN A 192 2.88 5.10 5.74
CA ASN A 192 3.65 5.63 6.85
C ASN A 192 4.91 4.77 7.12
N PRO A 193 6.08 5.38 7.42
CA PRO A 193 7.33 4.67 7.73
C PRO A 193 7.47 4.30 9.23
N GLY A 194 6.43 4.50 10.02
CA GLY A 194 6.41 4.21 11.45
C GLY A 194 6.65 2.73 11.83
N PRO A 195 7.07 2.46 13.08
CA PRO A 195 7.45 1.12 13.52
C PRO A 195 6.23 0.31 13.98
N PHE A 196 5.63 -0.43 13.07
CA PHE A 196 4.44 -1.22 13.38
C PHE A 196 4.84 -2.61 13.89
N ALA A 197 4.04 -3.18 14.79
CA ALA A 197 4.09 -4.63 15.03
C ALA A 197 3.30 -5.38 13.95
N PRO A 198 3.63 -6.64 13.64
CA PRO A 198 2.80 -7.47 12.78
C PRO A 198 1.36 -7.44 13.31
N PHE A 199 0.43 -6.93 12.49
CA PHE A 199 -0.99 -6.77 12.82
C PHE A 199 -1.27 -5.96 14.11
N GLY A 200 -0.34 -5.10 14.53
CA GLY A 200 -0.45 -4.30 15.75
C GLY A 200 -1.63 -3.32 15.72
N MET A 201 -2.29 -3.15 16.86
CA MET A 201 -3.32 -2.14 17.09
C MET A 201 -2.75 -0.73 17.00
N VAL A 202 -1.60 -0.49 17.64
CA VAL A 202 -0.87 0.77 17.48
C VAL A 202 -0.04 0.77 16.21
N GLN A 203 -0.07 1.88 15.50
CA GLN A 203 0.71 2.15 14.30
C GLN A 203 1.41 3.49 14.50
N PRO A 204 2.36 3.61 15.44
CA PRO A 204 2.97 4.90 15.71
C PRO A 204 3.81 5.35 14.52
N GLY A 205 3.83 6.64 14.22
CA GLY A 205 4.54 7.12 13.03
C GLY A 205 4.62 8.63 12.95
N PRO A 206 5.54 9.19 12.15
CA PRO A 206 5.64 10.63 11.94
C PRO A 206 4.43 11.19 11.20
N ASP A 207 4.00 12.38 11.64
CA ASP A 207 3.02 13.20 10.95
C ASP A 207 3.73 14.33 10.19
N THR A 208 3.38 14.50 8.92
CA THR A 208 3.67 15.69 8.11
C THR A 208 2.35 16.36 7.71
N GLU A 209 2.40 17.57 7.15
CA GLU A 209 1.18 18.23 6.64
C GLU A 209 1.09 18.22 5.12
N GLY A 210 -0.12 18.36 4.60
CA GLY A 210 -0.33 18.64 3.19
C GLY A 210 -1.60 18.00 2.64
N PRO A 211 -2.11 18.49 1.51
CA PRO A 211 -3.40 18.07 0.95
C PRO A 211 -3.44 16.60 0.50
N LEU A 212 -2.29 15.92 0.45
CA LEU A 212 -2.12 14.59 -0.14
C LEU A 212 -1.35 13.69 0.82
N ASN A 213 -1.72 13.76 2.10
CA ASN A 213 -1.05 13.04 3.16
C ASN A 213 -2.00 12.06 3.87
N TYR A 214 -2.54 11.10 3.12
CA TYR A 214 -3.63 10.25 3.61
C TYR A 214 -3.21 9.27 4.71
N GLY A 215 -1.97 8.78 4.67
CA GLY A 215 -1.38 7.94 5.73
C GLY A 215 -0.48 8.69 6.72
N GLY A 216 -0.56 10.03 6.77
CA GLY A 216 0.09 10.84 7.80
C GLY A 216 1.54 11.20 7.52
N TYR A 217 2.24 10.54 6.59
CA TYR A 217 3.59 10.92 6.18
C TYR A 217 3.80 11.09 4.67
N SER A 218 4.54 12.13 4.28
CA SER A 218 5.09 12.29 2.92
C SER A 218 6.58 12.60 2.95
N VAL A 219 7.39 11.81 2.24
CA VAL A 219 8.84 12.01 2.14
C VAL A 219 9.24 13.36 1.54
N GLN A 220 8.33 14.01 0.79
CA GLN A 220 8.57 15.33 0.23
C GLN A 220 8.33 16.47 1.21
N ASN A 221 7.60 16.21 2.30
CA ASN A 221 7.43 17.19 3.35
C ASN A 221 8.46 16.97 4.46
N LEU A 222 9.33 17.96 4.64
CA LEU A 222 10.37 17.93 5.66
C LEU A 222 9.89 18.46 7.02
N LEU A 223 8.63 18.88 7.15
CA LEU A 223 8.09 19.51 8.34
C LEU A 223 7.24 18.49 9.12
N VAL A 224 7.79 18.04 10.24
CA VAL A 224 7.15 17.10 11.16
C VAL A 224 6.29 17.88 12.16
N THR A 225 5.04 17.46 12.31
CA THR A 225 4.08 18.04 13.27
C THR A 225 3.90 17.18 14.52
N GLY A 226 4.27 15.91 14.46
CA GLY A 226 4.27 15.05 15.64
C GLY A 226 4.49 13.60 15.27
N PHE A 227 4.21 12.74 16.23
CA PHE A 227 4.20 11.30 16.06
C PHE A 227 2.89 10.75 16.62
N SER A 228 1.88 10.56 15.78
CA SER A 228 0.58 9.98 16.17
C SER A 228 0.63 8.45 16.25
N GLN A 229 -0.38 7.84 16.88
CA GLN A 229 -0.32 6.43 17.31
C GLN A 229 -1.11 5.45 16.44
N VAL A 230 -1.88 5.93 15.47
CA VAL A 230 -2.74 5.11 14.59
C VAL A 230 -2.66 5.69 13.17
N HIS A 231 -2.44 4.83 12.18
CA HIS A 231 -2.26 5.22 10.78
C HIS A 231 -2.73 4.10 9.86
N MET A 232 -3.24 4.46 8.68
CA MET A 232 -3.49 3.50 7.60
C MET A 232 -3.18 4.09 6.24
N SER A 233 -2.73 3.23 5.32
CA SER A 233 -2.49 3.60 3.93
C SER A 233 -3.78 3.41 3.11
N ALA A 234 -4.72 4.35 3.23
CA ALA A 234 -6.01 4.32 2.56
C ALA A 234 -6.15 5.47 1.53
N GLY A 235 -7.16 5.39 0.66
CA GLY A 235 -7.52 6.44 -0.29
C GLY A 235 -8.10 7.73 0.29
N ALA A 236 -8.11 7.89 1.62
CA ALA A 236 -8.58 9.09 2.32
C ALA A 236 -7.78 9.32 3.62
N PRO A 237 -7.72 10.56 4.14
CA PRO A 237 -7.10 10.84 5.44
C PRO A 237 -7.77 10.01 6.54
N LYS A 238 -7.01 9.08 7.13
CA LYS A 238 -7.47 8.19 8.19
C LYS A 238 -6.35 7.92 9.21
N GLY A 239 -6.70 7.89 10.48
CA GLY A 239 -5.70 7.85 11.56
C GLY A 239 -5.22 9.25 11.94
N GLY A 240 -4.05 9.36 12.58
CA GLY A 240 -3.46 10.62 13.03
C GLY A 240 -3.71 10.96 14.50
N GLN A 241 -4.36 10.09 15.27
CA GLN A 241 -4.77 10.40 16.64
C GLN A 241 -3.62 10.32 17.65
N PHE A 242 -3.70 11.18 18.67
CA PHE A 242 -2.81 11.22 19.85
C PHE A 242 -1.34 11.49 19.50
N ALA A 243 -1.12 12.56 18.73
CA ALA A 243 0.23 12.97 18.32
C ALA A 243 1.06 13.43 19.52
N LEU A 244 2.26 12.86 19.65
CA LEU A 244 3.29 13.32 20.57
C LEU A 244 4.34 14.14 19.82
N LEU A 245 4.70 15.32 20.32
CA LEU A 245 5.78 16.13 19.75
C LEU A 245 6.75 16.56 20.85
N PRO A 246 7.99 16.03 20.90
CA PRO A 246 8.97 16.47 21.85
C PRO A 246 9.56 17.82 21.39
N PHE A 247 9.59 18.81 22.28
CA PHE A 247 10.01 20.15 21.94
C PHE A 247 10.82 20.84 23.05
N THR A 248 11.42 21.98 22.71
CA THR A 248 12.18 22.82 23.64
C THR A 248 11.79 24.28 23.44
N GLY A 249 11.88 25.08 24.50
CA GLY A 249 11.45 26.49 24.46
C GLY A 249 9.94 26.62 24.67
N GLU A 250 9.40 27.77 24.30
CA GLU A 250 7.98 28.08 24.49
C GLU A 250 7.17 27.84 23.21
N LEU A 251 5.94 27.33 23.36
CA LEU A 251 4.91 27.32 22.33
C LEU A 251 3.76 28.19 22.82
N THR A 252 3.38 29.19 22.02
CA THR A 252 2.27 30.08 22.35
C THR A 252 0.94 29.49 21.88
N PRO A 253 -0.21 29.92 22.43
CA PRO A 253 -1.52 29.52 21.89
C PRO A 253 -1.66 29.82 20.39
N GLY A 254 -1.02 30.90 19.92
CA GLY A 254 -0.96 31.28 18.51
C GLY A 254 -0.15 30.32 17.63
N ASP A 255 0.85 29.64 18.19
CA ASP A 255 1.59 28.60 17.46
C ASP A 255 0.73 27.35 17.25
N LEU A 256 -0.14 27.06 18.21
CA LEU A 256 -1.04 25.89 18.26
C LEU A 256 -2.41 26.15 17.58
N SER A 257 -2.68 27.38 17.14
CA SER A 257 -3.95 27.76 16.50
C SER A 257 -3.92 27.75 14.97
N GLN A 258 -2.75 27.68 14.34
CA GLN A 258 -2.59 27.91 12.89
C GLN A 258 -2.67 26.63 12.05
N LEU A 259 -3.85 26.01 12.01
CA LEU A 259 -4.16 24.99 10.99
C LEU A 259 -5.37 25.43 10.18
N GLY A 260 -5.18 25.54 8.88
CA GLY A 260 -6.21 25.91 7.91
C GLY A 260 -5.63 26.72 6.75
N TRP A 261 -6.27 26.63 5.59
CA TRP A 261 -5.92 27.48 4.45
C TRP A 261 -6.03 28.97 4.86
N PRO A 262 -5.00 29.81 4.59
CA PRO A 262 -3.88 29.60 3.67
C PRO A 262 -2.56 29.14 4.32
N ASN A 263 -2.53 28.82 5.62
CA ASN A 263 -1.33 28.34 6.32
C ASN A 263 -1.40 26.81 6.53
N PRO A 264 -0.95 26.00 5.55
CA PRO A 264 -1.06 24.55 5.62
C PRO A 264 -0.07 23.89 6.58
N VAL A 265 0.81 24.66 7.24
CA VAL A 265 1.80 24.10 8.18
C VAL A 265 1.71 24.82 9.52
N PRO A 266 1.52 24.09 10.64
CA PRO A 266 1.50 24.68 11.96
C PRO A 266 2.80 25.41 12.27
N ALA A 267 2.68 26.53 12.96
CA ALA A 267 3.83 27.31 13.40
C ALA A 267 4.69 26.58 14.43
N TYR A 268 4.30 25.42 14.97
CA TYR A 268 5.13 24.54 15.80
C TYR A 268 5.86 23.44 15.01
N ALA A 269 5.62 23.27 13.71
CA ALA A 269 6.28 22.20 12.95
C ALA A 269 7.81 22.32 13.01
N SER A 270 8.51 21.18 13.06
CA SER A 270 9.96 21.13 13.04
C SER A 270 10.46 20.56 11.72
N PRO A 271 11.42 21.23 11.05
CA PRO A 271 12.19 20.60 10.00
C PRO A 271 12.88 19.33 10.52
N LEU A 272 12.73 18.22 9.80
CA LEU A 272 13.46 17.00 10.04
C LEU A 272 14.92 17.13 9.55
N ASN A 273 15.82 16.40 10.20
CA ASN A 273 17.20 16.27 9.79
C ASN A 273 17.34 15.06 8.85
N PRO A 274 17.56 15.23 7.54
CA PRO A 274 17.63 14.11 6.61
C PRO A 274 18.84 13.19 6.86
N LEU A 275 19.86 13.65 7.58
CA LEU A 275 21.02 12.83 7.96
C LEU A 275 20.76 11.97 9.20
N ASP A 276 19.72 12.29 9.96
CA ASP A 276 19.28 11.59 11.16
C ASP A 276 17.81 11.19 10.99
N HIS A 277 17.47 10.60 9.83
CA HIS A 277 16.12 10.16 9.48
C HIS A 277 16.21 8.73 8.96
N ARG A 278 15.67 7.77 9.72
CA ARG A 278 15.82 6.33 9.50
C ARG A 278 14.55 5.59 9.86
N ALA A 279 14.22 4.58 9.07
CA ALA A 279 13.16 3.63 9.34
C ALA A 279 13.65 2.23 9.01
N GLU A 280 13.27 1.27 9.84
CA GLU A 280 13.57 -0.16 9.73
C GLU A 280 12.31 -0.91 10.19
N ALA A 281 12.17 -2.21 9.88
CA ALA A 281 11.07 -3.00 10.42
C ALA A 281 11.06 -2.92 11.96
N GLY A 282 10.03 -2.29 12.51
CA GLY A 282 9.88 -2.10 13.96
C GLY A 282 10.70 -0.96 14.58
N TYR A 283 11.33 -0.07 13.81
CA TYR A 283 12.04 1.08 14.38
C TYR A 283 11.96 2.33 13.49
N TYR A 284 11.76 3.49 14.11
CA TYR A 284 11.85 4.79 13.45
C TYR A 284 12.69 5.77 14.26
N ARG A 285 13.45 6.62 13.58
CA ARG A 285 14.28 7.67 14.17
C ARG A 285 14.27 8.93 13.33
N VAL A 286 14.09 10.09 13.96
CA VAL A 286 14.23 11.38 13.31
C VAL A 286 14.80 12.48 14.21
N GLY A 287 15.75 13.26 13.68
CA GLY A 287 16.20 14.50 14.32
C GLY A 287 15.28 15.68 13.98
N LEU A 288 14.84 16.43 14.99
CA LEU A 288 14.00 17.63 14.89
C LEU A 288 14.87 18.88 15.05
N LEU A 289 15.21 19.54 13.94
CA LEU A 289 16.20 20.63 13.90
C LEU A 289 15.77 21.86 14.71
N ARG A 290 14.47 22.17 14.73
CA ARG A 290 13.95 23.33 15.47
C ARG A 290 14.21 23.18 16.96
N TYR A 291 13.91 22.01 17.50
CA TYR A 291 14.00 21.74 18.93
C TYR A 291 15.37 21.23 19.36
N GLY A 292 16.19 20.75 18.42
CA GLY A 292 17.45 20.09 18.79
C GLY A 292 17.18 18.81 19.56
N THR A 293 16.14 18.08 19.15
CA THR A 293 15.71 16.83 19.78
C THR A 293 15.79 15.71 18.77
N THR A 294 16.21 14.51 19.17
CA THR A 294 16.00 13.31 18.36
C THR A 294 14.86 12.49 18.96
N ALA A 295 13.92 12.08 18.13
CA ALA A 295 12.89 11.12 18.48
C ALA A 295 13.23 9.73 17.93
N GLU A 296 13.05 8.72 18.77
CA GLU A 296 13.15 7.30 18.44
C GLU A 296 11.87 6.61 18.88
N ILE A 297 11.35 5.72 18.04
CA ILE A 297 10.07 5.06 18.26
C ILE A 297 10.22 3.56 17.98
N THR A 298 9.63 2.74 18.84
CA THR A 298 9.35 1.32 18.65
C THR A 298 7.95 1.04 19.18
N ALA A 299 7.42 -0.17 18.96
CA ALA A 299 6.10 -0.52 19.45
C ALA A 299 6.05 -1.94 20.01
N SER A 300 4.99 -2.23 20.76
CA SER A 300 4.40 -3.55 20.96
C SER A 300 3.12 -3.63 20.13
N GLU A 301 2.24 -4.61 20.35
CA GLU A 301 0.98 -4.70 19.60
C GLU A 301 0.02 -3.56 19.97
N ARG A 302 0.00 -3.10 21.22
CA ARG A 302 -0.96 -2.11 21.75
C ARG A 302 -0.33 -0.88 22.40
N VAL A 303 1.00 -0.85 22.56
CA VAL A 303 1.73 0.25 23.20
C VAL A 303 2.87 0.73 22.32
N ALA A 304 2.88 2.02 21.99
CA ALA A 304 4.04 2.68 21.39
C ALA A 304 5.01 3.14 22.48
N LEU A 305 6.31 2.90 22.30
CA LEU A 305 7.37 3.35 23.18
C LEU A 305 8.25 4.35 22.44
N HIS A 306 8.29 5.56 22.96
CA HIS A 306 9.06 6.68 22.43
C HIS A 306 10.24 6.97 23.35
N ARG A 307 11.40 7.30 22.76
CA ARG A 307 12.60 7.80 23.43
C ARG A 307 13.02 9.11 22.79
N TYR A 308 13.11 10.16 23.59
CA TYR A 308 13.44 11.51 23.14
C TYR A 308 14.74 11.97 23.75
N HIS A 309 15.70 12.38 22.92
CA HIS A 309 16.97 12.95 23.36
C HIS A 309 17.04 14.45 23.06
N TYR A 310 17.10 15.28 24.10
CA TYR A 310 17.16 16.74 24.03
C TYR A 310 18.61 17.21 24.12
N SER A 311 19.14 17.72 23.00
CA SER A 311 20.53 18.20 22.96
C SER A 311 20.72 19.61 23.56
N ARG A 312 19.62 20.37 23.70
CA ARG A 312 19.57 21.74 24.23
C ARG A 312 18.19 22.03 24.82
N GLY A 313 18.08 23.12 25.59
CA GLY A 313 16.81 23.58 26.15
C GLY A 313 16.24 22.67 27.24
N ALA A 314 15.17 23.11 27.88
CA ALA A 314 14.41 22.30 28.82
C ALA A 314 13.53 21.29 28.08
N PRO A 315 13.45 20.01 28.53
CA PRO A 315 12.60 19.00 27.91
C PRO A 315 11.12 19.32 28.09
N ARG A 316 10.38 19.32 26.98
CA ARG A 316 8.91 19.43 26.96
C ARG A 316 8.30 18.46 25.96
N LEU A 317 7.04 18.14 26.17
CA LEU A 317 6.26 17.26 25.31
C LEU A 317 4.87 17.87 25.06
N LEU A 318 4.48 17.94 23.79
CA LEU A 318 3.11 18.25 23.39
C LEU A 318 2.38 16.93 23.15
N LEU A 319 1.19 16.78 23.72
CA LEU A 319 0.20 15.77 23.36
C LEU A 319 -0.98 16.48 22.71
N ASP A 320 -1.16 16.29 21.40
CA ASP A 320 -2.38 16.72 20.70
C ASP A 320 -3.42 15.60 20.79
N VAL A 321 -4.50 15.86 21.54
CA VAL A 321 -5.52 14.83 21.85
C VAL A 321 -6.63 14.84 20.81
N SER A 322 -6.96 16.01 20.27
CA SER A 322 -8.14 16.20 19.44
C SER A 322 -7.87 16.18 17.94
N ARG A 323 -6.60 16.28 17.53
CA ARG A 323 -6.22 16.30 16.12
C ARG A 323 -6.07 14.90 15.55
N ASP A 324 -6.47 14.75 14.30
CA ASP A 324 -6.15 13.63 13.44
C ASP A 324 -5.81 14.12 12.01
N LEU A 325 -5.71 13.21 11.03
CA LEU A 325 -5.38 13.59 9.65
C LEU A 325 -6.53 14.29 8.91
N ALA A 326 -7.77 14.13 9.35
CA ALA A 326 -8.96 14.74 8.75
C ALA A 326 -9.27 16.11 9.37
N GLY A 327 -8.89 16.34 10.63
CA GLY A 327 -9.03 17.62 11.28
C GLY A 327 -8.98 17.56 12.80
N TYR A 328 -9.95 18.22 13.43
CA TYR A 328 -10.05 18.41 14.87
C TYR A 328 -11.42 17.96 15.35
N HIS A 329 -11.43 17.19 16.44
CA HIS A 329 -12.64 16.55 16.94
C HIS A 329 -12.80 16.74 18.47
N PRO A 330 -14.04 16.65 19.01
CA PRO A 330 -14.25 16.67 20.44
C PRO A 330 -13.42 15.61 21.17
N ALA A 331 -12.65 16.06 22.16
CA ALA A 331 -11.75 15.20 22.91
C ALA A 331 -11.82 15.49 24.41
N ARG A 332 -11.33 14.53 25.19
CA ARG A 332 -11.24 14.55 26.65
C ARG A 332 -9.88 14.06 27.09
N ALA A 333 -9.29 14.70 28.09
CA ALA A 333 -8.09 14.24 28.76
C ALA A 333 -8.23 14.38 30.28
N GLN A 334 -7.56 13.47 30.99
CA GLN A 334 -7.51 13.41 32.44
C GLN A 334 -6.05 13.27 32.87
N LEU A 335 -5.61 14.15 33.79
CA LEU A 335 -4.37 13.96 34.52
C LEU A 335 -4.70 13.19 35.79
N GLU A 336 -4.29 11.94 35.88
CA GLU A 336 -4.57 11.07 37.01
C GLU A 336 -3.67 11.39 38.22
N PRO A 337 -4.09 11.03 39.45
CA PRO A 337 -3.32 11.32 40.67
C PRO A 337 -1.89 10.77 40.68
N ASP A 338 -1.63 9.68 39.95
CA ASP A 338 -0.34 9.00 39.86
C ASP A 338 0.54 9.52 38.70
N GLY A 339 0.08 10.54 37.96
CA GLY A 339 0.80 11.12 36.83
C GLY A 339 0.50 10.45 35.48
N LEU A 340 -0.39 9.47 35.42
CA LEU A 340 -0.89 8.95 34.14
C LEU A 340 -1.74 10.01 33.44
N VAL A 341 -1.57 10.19 32.13
CA VAL A 341 -2.48 11.02 31.32
C VAL A 341 -3.33 10.09 30.47
N SER A 342 -4.65 10.14 30.59
CA SER A 342 -5.53 9.27 29.83
C SER A 342 -6.69 10.05 29.24
N GLY A 343 -7.35 9.51 28.22
CA GLY A 343 -8.42 10.25 27.58
C GLY A 343 -8.98 9.57 26.34
N SER A 344 -9.68 10.36 25.55
CA SER A 344 -10.37 9.89 24.35
C SER A 344 -10.61 11.00 23.33
N VAL A 345 -10.85 10.60 22.09
CA VAL A 345 -11.29 11.48 21.01
C VAL A 345 -12.43 10.79 20.26
N ASP A 346 -13.48 11.55 19.93
CA ASP A 346 -14.45 11.13 18.93
C ASP A 346 -13.78 11.24 17.55
N THR A 347 -13.70 10.15 16.81
CA THR A 347 -12.99 10.16 15.52
C THR A 347 -13.74 10.87 14.40
N GLY A 348 -15.01 11.26 14.62
CA GLY A 348 -15.89 11.74 13.55
C GLY A 348 -16.33 10.65 12.57
N ASP A 349 -15.71 9.46 12.63
CA ASP A 349 -16.06 8.26 11.87
C ASP A 349 -17.12 7.39 12.59
N GLY A 350 -17.73 7.90 13.67
CA GLY A 350 -18.81 7.21 14.40
C GLY A 350 -18.33 6.27 15.52
N TYR A 351 -17.08 6.41 15.98
CA TYR A 351 -16.57 5.73 17.17
C TYR A 351 -15.58 6.59 17.95
N THR A 352 -15.39 6.24 19.22
CA THR A 352 -14.43 6.88 20.12
C THR A 352 -13.16 6.03 20.23
N LEU A 353 -12.01 6.67 20.14
CA LEU A 353 -10.71 6.05 20.42
C LEU A 353 -10.21 6.53 21.80
N TYR A 354 -9.55 5.65 22.55
CA TYR A 354 -9.07 5.92 23.90
C TYR A 354 -7.55 5.78 23.97
N PHE A 355 -6.91 6.52 24.87
CA PHE A 355 -5.48 6.42 25.14
C PHE A 355 -5.12 6.44 26.62
N ALA A 356 -3.94 5.91 26.93
CA ALA A 356 -3.25 6.08 28.20
C ALA A 356 -1.76 6.33 27.96
N LEU A 357 -1.25 7.47 28.41
CA LEU A 357 0.12 7.94 28.29
C LEU A 357 0.82 7.91 29.66
N GLN A 358 1.86 7.11 29.76
CA GLN A 358 2.77 7.01 30.89
C GLN A 358 4.13 7.61 30.53
N LEU A 359 4.73 8.35 31.45
CA LEU A 359 6.02 9.04 31.29
C LEU A 359 7.01 8.60 32.37
N ASP A 360 8.30 8.56 32.04
CA ASP A 360 9.36 8.11 32.97
C ASP A 360 9.94 9.22 33.86
N ALA A 361 9.39 10.44 33.79
CA ALA A 361 9.79 11.58 34.59
C ALA A 361 8.57 12.39 35.07
N PRO A 362 8.65 13.04 36.25
CA PRO A 362 7.61 13.94 36.74
C PRO A 362 7.50 15.18 35.83
N PHE A 363 6.29 15.72 35.72
CA PHE A 363 6.00 16.86 34.86
C PHE A 363 4.93 17.77 35.46
N ARG A 364 4.89 19.00 34.98
CA ARG A 364 3.72 19.89 35.11
C ARG A 364 2.95 19.87 33.80
N ALA A 365 1.62 19.90 33.87
CA ALA A 365 0.78 19.93 32.70
C ALA A 365 -0.01 21.24 32.61
N ALA A 366 -0.20 21.73 31.40
CA ALA A 366 -1.15 22.80 31.10
C ALA A 366 -1.88 22.51 29.79
N THR A 367 -3.07 23.07 29.60
CA THR A 367 -3.70 23.09 28.27
C THR A 367 -2.95 24.03 27.34
N ARG A 368 -3.18 23.91 26.03
CA ARG A 368 -2.66 24.86 25.01
C ARG A 368 -3.02 26.32 25.29
N GLU A 369 -4.12 26.60 26.01
CA GLU A 369 -4.52 27.95 26.44
C GLU A 369 -3.75 28.45 27.67
N GLY A 370 -2.87 27.61 28.25
CA GLY A 370 -2.09 27.95 29.44
C GLY A 370 -2.78 27.63 30.76
N GLN A 371 -3.92 26.92 30.75
CA GLN A 371 -4.58 26.48 31.98
C GLN A 371 -3.77 25.36 32.64
N ALA A 372 -3.13 25.64 33.78
CA ALA A 372 -2.41 24.64 34.55
C ALA A 372 -3.37 23.54 35.08
N LEU A 373 -2.93 22.29 34.98
CA LEU A 373 -3.69 21.12 35.42
C LEU A 373 -3.12 20.56 36.73
N GLN A 374 -4.01 20.29 37.67
CA GLN A 374 -3.68 19.61 38.92
C GLN A 374 -3.96 18.11 38.81
N PRO A 375 -3.30 17.24 39.59
CA PRO A 375 -3.65 15.82 39.64
C PRO A 375 -5.15 15.62 39.96
N GLY A 376 -5.81 14.77 39.18
CA GLY A 376 -7.26 14.57 39.20
C GLY A 376 -8.06 15.45 38.23
N ALA A 377 -7.42 16.43 37.56
CA ALA A 377 -8.11 17.31 36.61
C ALA A 377 -8.62 16.55 35.37
N VAL A 378 -9.79 16.97 34.89
CA VAL A 378 -10.39 16.53 33.63
C VAL A 378 -10.62 17.77 32.77
N VAL A 379 -10.26 17.70 31.50
CA VAL A 379 -10.44 18.77 30.52
C VAL A 379 -11.02 18.21 29.23
N GLU A 380 -11.83 19.02 28.55
CA GLU A 380 -12.56 18.65 27.34
C GLU A 380 -12.52 19.81 26.34
N GLY A 381 -12.53 19.49 25.04
CA GLY A 381 -12.60 20.50 23.99
C GLY A 381 -12.32 19.95 22.59
N GLU A 382 -12.68 20.70 21.57
CA GLU A 382 -12.50 20.32 20.15
C GLU A 382 -11.06 20.51 19.64
N ARG A 383 -10.26 21.32 20.34
CA ARG A 383 -8.86 21.59 20.00
C ARG A 383 -7.92 21.26 21.14
N LEU A 384 -8.29 20.28 21.97
CA LEU A 384 -7.59 19.92 23.19
C LEU A 384 -6.17 19.41 22.91
N ALA A 385 -5.19 20.12 23.47
CA ALA A 385 -3.80 19.67 23.53
C ALA A 385 -3.20 20.02 24.88
N LEU A 386 -2.27 19.17 25.34
CA LEU A 386 -1.58 19.28 26.61
C LEU A 386 -0.10 19.57 26.41
N LEU A 387 0.40 20.57 27.12
CA LEU A 387 1.82 20.92 27.21
C LEU A 387 2.35 20.35 28.51
N LEU A 388 3.30 19.43 28.41
CA LEU A 388 3.95 18.75 29.53
C LEU A 388 5.38 19.28 29.67
N ASP A 389 5.68 19.83 30.84
CA ASP A 389 6.94 20.49 31.15
C ASP A 389 7.70 19.72 32.23
N PHE A 390 8.93 19.33 31.90
CA PHE A 390 9.76 18.43 32.70
C PHE A 390 10.96 19.18 33.29
N ASP A 391 10.71 20.35 33.88
CA ASP A 391 11.75 21.18 34.50
C ASP A 391 12.66 20.33 35.43
N GLY A 392 13.96 20.33 35.13
CA GLY A 392 14.97 19.56 35.88
C GLY A 392 15.10 18.08 35.52
N ALA A 393 14.35 17.57 34.54
CA ALA A 393 14.45 16.19 34.07
C ALA A 393 15.74 15.88 33.29
N PRO A 394 16.12 14.59 33.17
CA PRO A 394 17.23 14.17 32.32
C PRO A 394 17.02 14.59 30.86
N ARG A 395 18.14 14.71 30.14
CA ARG A 395 18.14 15.00 28.68
C ARG A 395 17.48 13.90 27.83
N THR A 396 17.17 12.75 28.42
CA THR A 396 16.47 11.66 27.75
C THR A 396 15.17 11.40 28.49
N LEU A 397 14.06 11.47 27.78
CA LEU A 397 12.70 11.20 28.27
C LEU A 397 12.14 10.00 27.50
N GLN A 398 11.39 9.15 28.17
CA GLN A 398 10.62 8.10 27.53
C GLN A 398 9.12 8.26 27.78
N ALA A 399 8.33 7.87 26.78
CA ALA A 399 6.88 7.89 26.83
C ALA A 399 6.32 6.56 26.32
N LYS A 400 5.41 5.96 27.08
CA LYS A 400 4.58 4.84 26.64
C LYS A 400 3.17 5.35 26.40
N ILE A 401 2.63 5.11 25.22
CA ILE A 401 1.24 5.44 24.93
C ILE A 401 0.53 4.21 24.38
N ALA A 402 -0.52 3.80 25.07
CA ALA A 402 -1.39 2.70 24.69
C ALA A 402 -2.68 3.25 24.09
N VAL A 403 -3.24 2.55 23.10
CA VAL A 403 -4.56 2.87 22.52
C VAL A 403 -5.57 1.77 22.81
N SER A 404 -6.86 2.09 22.72
CA SER A 404 -7.95 1.12 22.80
C SER A 404 -9.14 1.60 21.98
N TYR A 405 -9.75 0.68 21.22
CA TYR A 405 -11.05 0.88 20.57
C TYR A 405 -12.22 0.50 21.50
N THR A 406 -11.95 -0.06 22.69
CA THR A 406 -12.96 -0.56 23.62
C THR A 406 -13.45 0.54 24.55
N ASP A 407 -12.56 1.00 25.43
CA ASP A 407 -12.83 2.00 26.47
C ASP A 407 -11.53 2.48 27.13
N LEU A 408 -11.65 3.48 28.00
CA LEU A 408 -10.53 4.06 28.76
C LEU A 408 -9.83 3.03 29.66
N ALA A 409 -10.58 2.07 30.22
CA ALA A 409 -10.02 1.04 31.09
C ALA A 409 -9.16 0.03 30.32
N GLY A 410 -9.55 -0.25 29.07
CA GLY A 410 -8.78 -1.00 28.09
C GLY A 410 -7.45 -0.34 27.78
N ALA A 411 -7.46 0.95 27.43
CA ALA A 411 -6.24 1.70 27.15
C ALA A 411 -5.26 1.68 28.34
N ARG A 412 -5.76 1.83 29.58
CA ARG A 412 -4.94 1.71 30.79
C ARG A 412 -4.35 0.32 30.96
N ARG A 413 -5.13 -0.75 30.74
CA ARG A 413 -4.66 -2.13 30.87
C ARG A 413 -3.65 -2.52 29.81
N ASN A 414 -3.80 -2.00 28.59
CA ASN A 414 -2.87 -2.26 27.49
C ASN A 414 -1.43 -1.84 27.82
N LEU A 415 -1.21 -0.85 28.71
CA LEU A 415 0.14 -0.52 29.20
C LEU A 415 0.89 -1.69 29.85
N ALA A 416 0.17 -2.67 30.40
CA ALA A 416 0.76 -3.87 31.00
C ALA A 416 1.44 -4.78 29.96
N GLU A 417 1.14 -4.63 28.66
CA GLU A 417 1.81 -5.35 27.57
C GLU A 417 3.32 -5.02 27.52
N LEU A 418 3.69 -3.81 27.95
CA LEU A 418 5.08 -3.35 27.94
C LEU A 418 5.47 -2.78 29.32
N PRO A 419 5.76 -3.64 30.33
CA PRO A 419 5.95 -3.19 31.72
C PRO A 419 7.30 -2.49 31.97
N HIS A 420 8.35 -2.77 31.20
CA HIS A 420 9.69 -2.18 31.38
C HIS A 420 9.95 -0.97 30.47
N TRP A 421 11.02 -0.22 30.75
CA TRP A 421 11.44 0.97 29.99
C TRP A 421 12.67 0.75 29.11
N ASP A 422 13.10 -0.51 28.95
CA ASP A 422 14.21 -0.84 28.05
C ASP A 422 13.77 -0.74 26.57
N PHE A 423 14.06 0.41 25.96
CA PHE A 423 13.77 0.71 24.57
C PHE A 423 14.50 -0.22 23.61
N ASP A 424 15.79 -0.45 23.82
CA ASP A 424 16.61 -1.20 22.87
C ASP A 424 16.24 -2.70 22.92
N ALA A 425 15.89 -3.22 24.10
CA ALA A 425 15.30 -4.55 24.21
C ALA A 425 13.95 -4.66 23.48
N GLN A 426 13.05 -3.68 23.61
CA GLN A 426 11.78 -3.73 22.89
C GLN A 426 11.96 -3.63 21.36
N ARG A 427 12.87 -2.75 20.90
CA ARG A 427 13.25 -2.68 19.48
C ARG A 427 13.80 -4.02 18.99
N GLY A 428 14.68 -4.65 19.76
CA GLY A 428 15.23 -5.97 19.46
C GLY A 428 14.14 -7.02 19.30
N ARG A 429 13.21 -7.10 20.27
CA ARG A 429 12.07 -8.03 20.21
C ARG A 429 11.16 -7.78 19.02
N LEU A 430 10.86 -6.52 18.70
CA LEU A 430 10.01 -6.21 17.56
C LEU A 430 10.68 -6.58 16.23
N ARG A 431 11.98 -6.36 16.10
CA ARG A 431 12.75 -6.82 14.94
C ARG A 431 12.74 -8.34 14.84
N GLU A 432 12.90 -9.06 15.95
CA GLU A 432 12.83 -10.53 16.00
C GLU A 432 11.45 -11.06 15.62
N GLN A 433 10.37 -10.38 16.04
CA GLN A 433 9.01 -10.71 15.60
C GLN A 433 8.89 -10.57 14.07
N TRP A 434 9.33 -9.45 13.49
CA TRP A 434 9.36 -9.29 12.04
C TRP A 434 10.24 -10.32 11.36
N GLN A 435 11.36 -10.73 11.96
CA GLN A 435 12.15 -11.84 11.43
C GLN A 435 11.38 -13.14 11.34
N GLY A 436 10.64 -13.49 12.38
CA GLY A 436 9.75 -14.64 12.33
C GLY A 436 8.75 -14.53 11.20
N GLU A 437 7.99 -13.44 11.14
CA GLU A 437 6.92 -13.30 10.15
C GLU A 437 7.42 -13.27 8.70
N LEU A 438 8.55 -12.61 8.43
CA LEU A 438 9.16 -12.58 7.10
C LEU A 438 9.79 -13.93 6.72
N ALA A 439 10.25 -14.72 7.70
CA ALA A 439 10.81 -16.04 7.46
C ALA A 439 9.79 -17.07 6.96
N ARG A 440 8.49 -16.76 7.04
CA ARG A 440 7.44 -17.61 6.44
C ARG A 440 7.57 -17.69 4.91
N VAL A 441 8.30 -16.76 4.28
CA VAL A 441 8.63 -16.77 2.87
C VAL A 441 10.15 -16.63 2.68
N GLU A 442 10.83 -17.72 2.35
CA GLU A 442 12.25 -17.72 2.05
C GLU A 442 12.50 -17.72 0.53
N VAL A 443 13.47 -16.94 0.05
CA VAL A 443 13.82 -16.87 -1.37
C VAL A 443 15.30 -17.11 -1.64
N GLU A 444 15.60 -17.84 -2.71
CA GLU A 444 16.94 -18.01 -3.27
C GLU A 444 16.99 -17.43 -4.70
N GLY A 445 18.15 -16.90 -5.10
CA GLY A 445 18.29 -16.16 -6.37
C GLY A 445 17.72 -14.74 -6.32
N GLY A 446 17.53 -14.10 -7.48
CA GLY A 446 17.06 -12.72 -7.57
C GLY A 446 18.07 -11.65 -7.13
N THR A 447 17.77 -10.39 -7.48
CA THR A 447 18.57 -9.21 -7.13
C THR A 447 18.24 -8.69 -5.73
N GLU A 448 19.14 -7.89 -5.15
CA GLU A 448 18.88 -7.22 -3.87
C GLU A 448 17.65 -6.30 -3.92
N LEU A 449 17.41 -5.66 -5.06
CA LEU A 449 16.23 -4.81 -5.26
C LEU A 449 14.93 -5.64 -5.25
N GLN A 450 14.94 -6.82 -5.85
CA GLN A 450 13.78 -7.73 -5.83
C GLN A 450 13.53 -8.29 -4.42
N ARG A 451 14.58 -8.66 -3.68
CA ARG A 451 14.46 -9.04 -2.26
C ARG A 451 13.84 -7.91 -1.43
N ARG A 452 14.33 -6.68 -1.61
CA ARG A 452 13.77 -5.50 -0.94
C ARG A 452 12.29 -5.28 -1.26
N SER A 453 11.90 -5.35 -2.54
CA SER A 453 10.50 -5.21 -2.95
C SER A 453 9.63 -6.31 -2.35
N LEU A 454 10.06 -7.58 -2.40
CA LEU A 454 9.30 -8.70 -1.84
C LEU A 454 9.12 -8.55 -0.32
N TYR A 455 10.22 -8.39 0.43
CA TYR A 455 10.14 -8.35 1.89
C TYR A 455 9.43 -7.09 2.40
N THR A 456 9.50 -5.98 1.67
CA THR A 456 8.69 -4.80 1.99
C THR A 456 7.20 -5.02 1.71
N ALA A 457 6.86 -5.70 0.60
CA ALA A 457 5.47 -6.07 0.32
C ALA A 457 4.90 -7.03 1.38
N LEU A 458 5.68 -8.04 1.80
CA LEU A 458 5.31 -8.95 2.89
C LEU A 458 5.16 -8.22 4.23
N TYR A 459 6.00 -7.21 4.51
CA TYR A 459 5.85 -6.33 5.67
C TYR A 459 4.53 -5.56 5.64
N ARG A 460 4.12 -5.03 4.47
CA ARG A 460 2.88 -4.25 4.31
C ARG A 460 1.61 -5.08 4.41
N ILE A 461 1.57 -6.23 3.74
CA ILE A 461 0.45 -7.19 3.76
C ILE A 461 0.05 -7.57 5.20
N GLN A 462 1.03 -7.61 6.11
CA GLN A 462 0.86 -8.05 7.49
C GLN A 462 0.60 -6.90 8.48
N GLN A 463 0.26 -5.71 7.98
CA GLN A 463 -0.18 -4.59 8.82
C GLN A 463 -1.69 -4.57 9.03
N PHE A 464 -2.46 -5.14 8.10
CA PHE A 464 -3.92 -5.17 8.11
C PHE A 464 -4.46 -6.51 7.61
N PRO A 465 -5.67 -6.93 8.03
CA PRO A 465 -6.48 -6.40 9.13
C PRO A 465 -5.73 -6.50 10.47
N ASN A 466 -5.91 -5.55 11.39
CA ASN A 466 -5.10 -5.48 12.63
C ASN A 466 -5.94 -5.67 13.90
N LEU A 467 -5.25 -5.78 15.04
CA LEU A 467 -5.88 -6.01 16.33
C LEU A 467 -6.85 -4.89 16.72
N HIS A 468 -8.05 -5.30 17.17
CA HIS A 468 -9.13 -4.45 17.66
C HIS A 468 -9.39 -4.65 19.15
N GLY A 469 -9.10 -5.86 19.67
CA GLY A 469 -9.30 -6.20 21.08
C GLY A 469 -8.13 -5.83 22.00
N ASP A 470 -8.46 -5.40 23.21
CA ASP A 470 -7.52 -5.10 24.28
C ASP A 470 -6.81 -6.37 24.79
N ILE A 471 -5.77 -6.19 25.61
CA ILE A 471 -4.98 -7.28 26.19
C ILE A 471 -5.82 -8.25 27.05
N ASP A 472 -6.96 -7.80 27.57
CA ASP A 472 -7.89 -8.61 28.36
C ASP A 472 -8.96 -9.33 27.52
N GLY A 473 -8.87 -9.24 26.19
CA GLY A 473 -9.80 -9.86 25.24
C GLY A 473 -11.10 -9.07 25.03
N ARG A 474 -11.31 -7.94 25.71
CA ARG A 474 -12.49 -7.10 25.46
C ARG A 474 -12.32 -6.28 24.20
N TYR A 475 -13.44 -6.01 23.53
CA TYR A 475 -13.51 -5.18 22.34
C TYR A 475 -14.89 -4.53 22.20
N ARG A 476 -14.98 -3.42 21.47
CA ARG A 476 -16.26 -2.77 21.15
C ARG A 476 -16.83 -3.35 19.85
N GLY A 477 -18.06 -3.84 19.89
CA GLY A 477 -18.76 -4.39 18.74
C GLY A 477 -19.52 -3.32 17.93
N PRO A 478 -20.09 -3.69 16.77
CA PRO A 478 -20.90 -2.81 15.94
C PRO A 478 -22.25 -2.39 16.54
N ASP A 479 -22.71 -3.12 17.57
CA ASP A 479 -23.84 -2.73 18.42
C ASP A 479 -23.48 -1.68 19.48
N ASN A 480 -22.23 -1.18 19.45
CA ASN A 480 -21.64 -0.28 20.43
C ASN A 480 -21.59 -0.87 21.87
N ALA A 481 -21.75 -2.18 22.02
CA ALA A 481 -21.53 -2.87 23.29
C ALA A 481 -20.08 -3.32 23.42
N VAL A 482 -19.64 -3.54 24.67
CA VAL A 482 -18.35 -4.18 24.95
C VAL A 482 -18.57 -5.69 25.00
N HIS A 483 -17.90 -6.39 24.10
CA HIS A 483 -17.86 -7.85 24.02
C HIS A 483 -16.51 -8.36 24.53
N ALA A 484 -16.37 -9.67 24.64
CA ALA A 484 -15.11 -10.31 25.00
C ALA A 484 -14.89 -11.56 24.16
N SER A 485 -13.64 -11.80 23.77
CA SER A 485 -13.21 -13.00 23.06
C SER A 485 -11.93 -13.55 23.67
N VAL A 486 -11.84 -14.88 23.71
CA VAL A 486 -10.60 -15.59 24.07
C VAL A 486 -9.61 -15.68 22.90
N ARG A 487 -10.07 -15.35 21.68
CA ARG A 487 -9.25 -15.27 20.47
C ARG A 487 -8.90 -13.81 20.21
N PRO A 488 -7.77 -13.52 19.55
CA PRO A 488 -7.52 -12.18 19.03
C PRO A 488 -8.66 -11.73 18.12
N HIS A 489 -9.14 -10.50 18.31
CA HIS A 489 -10.20 -9.90 17.49
C HIS A 489 -9.61 -8.83 16.58
N TYR A 490 -10.04 -8.79 15.31
CA TYR A 490 -9.49 -7.93 14.26
C TYR A 490 -10.51 -6.92 13.71
N SER A 491 -10.01 -5.82 13.15
CA SER A 491 -10.77 -4.79 12.44
C SER A 491 -9.91 -4.19 11.30
N GLN A 492 -10.29 -3.02 10.78
CA GLN A 492 -9.60 -2.29 9.69
C GLN A 492 -9.57 -3.11 8.40
N TYR A 493 -10.74 -3.54 7.95
CA TYR A 493 -10.88 -4.38 6.77
C TYR A 493 -11.18 -3.55 5.52
N SER A 494 -10.20 -3.46 4.60
CA SER A 494 -10.35 -2.94 3.24
C SER A 494 -10.76 -4.07 2.29
N LEU A 495 -11.99 -4.58 2.43
CA LEU A 495 -12.34 -5.86 1.78
C LEU A 495 -12.43 -5.72 0.26
N TRP A 496 -12.94 -4.58 -0.23
CA TRP A 496 -13.00 -4.35 -1.68
C TRP A 496 -11.61 -4.49 -2.28
N ASP A 497 -10.55 -3.96 -1.68
CA ASP A 497 -9.18 -4.00 -2.19
C ASP A 497 -8.50 -5.37 -2.01
N SER A 498 -8.54 -5.88 -0.77
CA SER A 498 -7.71 -7.00 -0.29
C SER A 498 -7.98 -8.35 -0.95
N TYR A 499 -9.16 -8.58 -1.55
CA TYR A 499 -9.48 -9.86 -2.19
C TYR A 499 -8.65 -10.16 -3.44
N ARG A 500 -7.92 -9.16 -3.97
CA ARG A 500 -7.13 -9.25 -5.21
C ARG A 500 -5.64 -9.56 -4.96
N GLY A 501 -5.33 -10.37 -3.95
CA GLY A 501 -3.99 -10.92 -3.71
C GLY A 501 -3.56 -10.95 -2.24
N GLN A 502 -3.99 -9.96 -1.44
CA GLN A 502 -3.62 -9.87 -0.02
C GLN A 502 -4.23 -11.02 0.80
N ASN A 503 -5.54 -11.24 0.64
CA ASN A 503 -6.27 -12.30 1.35
C ASN A 503 -5.65 -13.67 1.13
N GLN A 504 -5.29 -13.98 -0.12
CA GLN A 504 -4.68 -15.23 -0.51
C GLN A 504 -3.30 -15.41 0.09
N MET A 505 -2.49 -14.34 0.09
CA MET A 505 -1.17 -14.39 0.70
C MET A 505 -1.29 -14.61 2.22
N LEU A 506 -2.17 -13.88 2.89
CA LEU A 506 -2.44 -14.06 4.33
C LEU A 506 -2.98 -15.46 4.65
N ALA A 507 -3.87 -16.02 3.83
CA ALA A 507 -4.38 -17.37 4.03
C ALA A 507 -3.30 -18.46 3.88
N GLU A 508 -2.27 -18.22 3.07
CA GLU A 508 -1.12 -19.13 2.93
C GLU A 508 -0.13 -19.00 4.09
N ILE A 509 0.30 -17.76 4.41
CA ILE A 509 1.42 -17.54 5.34
C ILE A 509 0.96 -17.31 6.78
N GLN A 510 -0.27 -16.84 7.01
CA GLN A 510 -0.86 -16.57 8.33
C GLN A 510 -2.17 -17.37 8.57
N PRO A 511 -2.22 -18.69 8.32
CA PRO A 511 -3.49 -19.42 8.29
C PRO A 511 -4.26 -19.39 9.62
N ALA A 512 -3.58 -19.44 10.78
CA ALA A 512 -4.24 -19.35 12.08
C ALA A 512 -4.81 -17.94 12.32
N ARG A 513 -4.04 -16.90 11.97
CA ARG A 513 -4.47 -15.50 12.11
C ARG A 513 -5.61 -15.17 11.15
N TYR A 514 -5.53 -15.66 9.91
CA TYR A 514 -6.57 -15.51 8.90
C TYR A 514 -7.89 -16.17 9.31
N ARG A 515 -7.83 -17.36 9.93
CA ARG A 515 -9.01 -17.97 10.57
C ARG A 515 -9.62 -17.03 11.60
N ASP A 516 -8.81 -16.46 12.50
CA ASP A 516 -9.32 -15.58 13.54
C ASP A 516 -9.91 -14.28 12.97
N MET A 517 -9.35 -13.74 11.89
CA MET A 517 -9.93 -12.62 11.11
C MET A 517 -11.30 -12.96 10.55
N VAL A 518 -11.46 -14.13 9.89
CA VAL A 518 -12.76 -14.59 9.38
C VAL A 518 -13.79 -14.70 10.50
N LEU A 519 -13.37 -15.22 11.65
CA LEU A 519 -14.27 -15.36 12.80
C LEU A 519 -14.59 -14.00 13.46
N SER A 520 -13.71 -13.00 13.40
CA SER A 520 -14.07 -11.61 13.79
C SER A 520 -15.15 -11.01 12.89
N LEU A 521 -15.18 -11.35 11.60
CA LEU A 521 -16.28 -10.95 10.69
C LEU A 521 -17.59 -11.64 11.06
N LEU A 522 -17.54 -12.90 11.51
CA LEU A 522 -18.71 -13.59 12.05
C LEU A 522 -19.21 -12.91 13.34
N ASP A 523 -18.31 -12.60 14.27
CA ASP A 523 -18.63 -11.88 15.51
C ASP A 523 -19.31 -10.54 15.18
N PHE A 524 -18.76 -9.78 14.21
CA PHE A 524 -19.35 -8.54 13.72
C PHE A 524 -20.77 -8.73 13.18
N HIS A 525 -21.02 -9.79 12.40
CA HIS A 525 -22.36 -10.08 11.90
C HIS A 525 -23.34 -10.48 13.01
N VAL A 526 -22.93 -11.34 13.95
CA VAL A 526 -23.78 -11.78 15.07
C VAL A 526 -24.20 -10.60 15.94
N GLN A 527 -23.31 -9.63 16.13
CA GLN A 527 -23.53 -8.45 16.97
C GLN A 527 -24.28 -7.33 16.23
N GLY A 528 -23.94 -7.08 14.96
CA GLY A 528 -24.43 -5.95 14.18
C GLY A 528 -25.50 -6.29 13.14
N GLY A 529 -25.83 -7.57 12.95
CA GLY A 529 -26.84 -8.06 12.01
C GLY A 529 -26.42 -8.08 10.53
N ARG A 530 -25.21 -7.64 10.18
CA ARG A 530 -24.70 -7.61 8.79
C ARG A 530 -23.19 -7.82 8.74
N LEU A 531 -22.71 -8.41 7.64
CA LEU A 531 -21.27 -8.47 7.36
C LEU A 531 -20.79 -7.09 6.85
N PRO A 532 -19.56 -6.65 7.20
CA PRO A 532 -19.04 -5.36 6.77
C PRO A 532 -18.51 -5.39 5.32
N ARG A 533 -18.36 -4.22 4.70
CA ARG A 533 -17.66 -4.06 3.42
C ARG A 533 -16.34 -3.31 3.59
N TRP A 534 -16.35 -2.24 4.37
CA TRP A 534 -15.17 -1.45 4.70
C TRP A 534 -15.23 -1.07 6.18
N GLN A 535 -14.62 -1.92 7.02
CA GLN A 535 -14.72 -1.81 8.47
C GLN A 535 -13.59 -0.96 9.03
N GLN A 536 -13.94 0.00 9.90
CA GLN A 536 -12.98 0.78 10.68
C GLN A 536 -13.39 0.75 12.16
N GLY A 537 -12.54 0.20 13.02
CA GLY A 537 -12.89 -0.01 14.43
C GLY A 537 -14.20 -0.82 14.57
N PRO A 538 -15.19 -0.34 15.35
CA PRO A 538 -16.48 -1.02 15.49
C PRO A 538 -17.49 -0.70 14.37
N VAL A 539 -17.16 0.19 13.42
CA VAL A 539 -18.13 0.64 12.40
C VAL A 539 -17.81 0.10 11.01
N ASP A 540 -18.82 0.10 10.13
CA ASP A 540 -18.67 -0.15 8.70
C ASP A 540 -19.22 1.04 7.91
N ALA A 541 -18.32 1.80 7.31
CA ALA A 541 -18.66 2.95 6.46
C ALA A 541 -19.23 2.52 5.10
N SER A 542 -19.15 1.22 4.78
CA SER A 542 -19.63 0.64 3.51
C SER A 542 -19.04 1.32 2.26
N HIS A 543 -17.80 1.81 2.36
CA HIS A 543 -17.05 2.34 1.22
C HIS A 543 -16.91 1.29 0.12
N MET A 544 -16.78 1.76 -1.13
CA MET A 544 -16.66 0.92 -2.32
C MET A 544 -17.91 0.08 -2.61
N SER A 545 -17.78 -0.91 -3.49
CA SER A 545 -18.90 -1.65 -4.10
C SER A 545 -18.83 -3.15 -3.84
N GLY A 546 -19.91 -3.87 -4.17
CA GLY A 546 -19.94 -5.33 -4.12
C GLY A 546 -20.12 -5.91 -2.72
N ASP A 547 -19.94 -7.23 -2.61
CA ASP A 547 -19.90 -7.96 -1.34
C ASP A 547 -18.54 -8.66 -1.15
N PRO A 548 -17.44 -7.89 -1.06
CA PRO A 548 -16.08 -8.43 -1.04
C PRO A 548 -15.75 -9.25 0.22
N VAL A 549 -16.58 -9.18 1.26
CA VAL A 549 -16.49 -10.05 2.43
C VAL A 549 -16.67 -11.53 2.08
N ILE A 550 -17.47 -11.84 1.06
CA ILE A 550 -17.74 -13.21 0.65
C ILE A 550 -16.49 -13.90 0.08
N PRO A 551 -15.75 -13.32 -0.90
CA PRO A 551 -14.49 -13.91 -1.33
C PRO A 551 -13.42 -13.93 -0.23
N PHE A 552 -13.39 -12.96 0.70
CA PHE A 552 -12.52 -13.03 1.89
C PHE A 552 -12.80 -14.30 2.72
N ILE A 553 -14.07 -14.54 3.10
CA ILE A 553 -14.46 -15.76 3.82
C ILE A 553 -14.17 -17.02 2.98
N GLY A 554 -14.40 -16.93 1.67
CA GLY A 554 -14.13 -17.98 0.69
C GLY A 554 -12.71 -18.50 0.71
N GLU A 555 -11.70 -17.62 0.82
CA GLU A 555 -10.29 -18.03 0.92
C GLU A 555 -10.05 -18.97 2.10
N GLY A 556 -10.50 -18.57 3.29
CA GLY A 556 -10.35 -19.39 4.50
C GLY A 556 -11.16 -20.67 4.42
N TRP A 557 -12.37 -20.60 3.87
CA TRP A 557 -13.27 -21.73 3.73
C TRP A 557 -12.73 -22.79 2.77
N CYS A 558 -12.44 -22.40 1.54
CA CYS A 558 -12.03 -23.30 0.47
C CYS A 558 -10.62 -23.86 0.66
N ARG A 559 -9.82 -23.26 1.55
CA ARG A 559 -8.53 -23.80 2.03
C ARG A 559 -8.66 -24.69 3.27
N GLY A 560 -9.85 -24.80 3.84
CA GLY A 560 -10.13 -25.65 4.99
C GLY A 560 -9.65 -25.09 6.33
N LEU A 561 -9.45 -23.77 6.43
CA LEU A 561 -8.96 -23.10 7.65
C LEU A 561 -10.06 -22.95 8.72
N LEU A 562 -11.33 -23.08 8.33
CA LEU A 562 -12.48 -22.86 9.21
C LEU A 562 -12.95 -24.13 9.90
N PRO A 563 -13.19 -24.10 11.23
CA PRO A 563 -13.82 -25.19 11.96
C PRO A 563 -15.22 -25.51 11.42
N ALA A 564 -15.64 -26.77 11.48
CA ALA A 564 -16.96 -27.19 10.97
C ALA A 564 -18.12 -26.48 11.68
N ALA A 565 -17.99 -26.18 12.98
CA ALA A 565 -19.03 -25.51 13.77
C ALA A 565 -19.34 -24.08 13.29
N GLU A 566 -18.34 -23.38 12.77
CA GLU A 566 -18.45 -21.97 12.36
C GLU A 566 -18.90 -21.80 10.91
N ARG A 567 -18.90 -22.89 10.14
CA ARG A 567 -19.26 -22.89 8.72
C ARG A 567 -20.72 -22.57 8.49
N ALA A 568 -21.63 -23.23 9.20
CA ALA A 568 -23.06 -23.00 9.05
C ALA A 568 -23.49 -21.53 9.32
N PRO A 569 -23.10 -20.89 10.43
CA PRO A 569 -23.46 -19.50 10.69
C PRO A 569 -22.83 -18.51 9.68
N LEU A 570 -21.57 -18.73 9.25
CA LEU A 570 -20.96 -17.93 8.18
C LEU A 570 -21.73 -18.05 6.86
N LEU A 571 -22.07 -19.27 6.44
CA LEU A 571 -22.83 -19.50 5.22
C LEU A 571 -24.20 -18.80 5.27
N ALA A 572 -24.89 -18.90 6.40
CA ALA A 572 -26.17 -18.23 6.61
C ALA A 572 -26.05 -16.70 6.52
N ALA A 573 -24.98 -16.11 7.08
CA ALA A 573 -24.69 -14.68 7.02
C ALA A 573 -24.47 -14.19 5.58
N MET A 574 -23.66 -14.92 4.80
CA MET A 574 -23.39 -14.58 3.40
C MET A 574 -24.63 -14.74 2.51
N GLN A 575 -25.43 -15.78 2.73
CA GLN A 575 -26.71 -15.94 2.04
C GLN A 575 -27.72 -14.86 2.42
N ALA A 576 -27.68 -14.33 3.66
CA ALA A 576 -28.52 -13.20 4.05
C ALA A 576 -28.14 -11.92 3.29
N LEU A 577 -26.83 -11.67 3.14
CA LEU A 577 -26.31 -10.57 2.34
C LEU A 577 -26.74 -10.70 0.87
N GLU A 578 -26.57 -11.88 0.25
CA GLU A 578 -27.02 -12.14 -1.13
C GLU A 578 -28.54 -11.97 -1.29
N ARG A 579 -29.35 -12.45 -0.32
CA ARG A 579 -30.81 -12.27 -0.35
C ARG A 579 -31.22 -10.79 -0.34
N SER A 580 -30.51 -9.96 0.42
CA SER A 580 -30.85 -8.54 0.58
C SER A 580 -30.77 -7.73 -0.72
N ARG A 581 -29.99 -8.19 -1.70
CA ARG A 581 -29.82 -7.53 -3.01
C ARG A 581 -30.66 -8.14 -4.15
N ARG A 582 -31.44 -9.20 -3.90
CA ARG A 582 -32.19 -9.91 -4.96
C ARG A 582 -33.22 -9.05 -5.67
N GLU A 583 -33.93 -8.20 -4.93
CA GLU A 583 -34.95 -7.32 -5.52
C GLU A 583 -34.32 -6.32 -6.50
N ALA A 584 -33.23 -5.67 -6.09
CA ALA A 584 -32.49 -4.74 -6.95
C ALA A 584 -31.85 -5.42 -8.19
N LEU A 585 -31.59 -6.74 -8.10
CA LEU A 585 -31.03 -7.56 -9.18
C LEU A 585 -32.08 -8.34 -9.98
N ALA A 586 -33.39 -8.10 -9.79
CA ALA A 586 -34.43 -8.80 -10.54
C ALA A 586 -34.25 -8.75 -12.08
N PRO A 587 -33.74 -7.66 -12.68
CA PRO A 587 -33.41 -7.62 -14.12
C PRO A 587 -32.17 -8.45 -14.52
N GLY A 588 -31.45 -9.04 -13.57
CA GLY A 588 -30.16 -9.70 -13.77
C GLY A 588 -28.97 -8.75 -13.80
N TYR A 589 -29.15 -7.49 -13.44
CA TYR A 589 -28.12 -6.46 -13.28
C TYR A 589 -28.69 -5.31 -12.44
N LEU A 590 -27.82 -4.47 -11.87
CA LEU A 590 -28.26 -3.22 -11.24
C LEU A 590 -28.44 -2.15 -12.34
N PRO A 591 -29.64 -1.57 -12.49
CA PRO A 591 -29.88 -0.55 -13.49
C PRO A 591 -29.29 0.81 -13.07
N VAL A 592 -28.70 1.53 -14.02
CA VAL A 592 -28.33 2.94 -13.82
C VAL A 592 -29.53 3.85 -14.11
N GLU A 593 -29.71 4.87 -13.29
CA GLU A 593 -30.69 5.92 -13.57
C GLU A 593 -30.39 6.60 -14.91
N LYS A 594 -31.44 6.98 -15.62
CA LYS A 594 -31.29 7.72 -16.88
C LYS A 594 -30.91 9.17 -16.54
N PRO A 595 -29.71 9.66 -16.91
CA PRO A 595 -29.31 11.00 -16.55
C PRO A 595 -30.22 12.04 -17.22
N ALA A 596 -30.78 12.96 -16.43
CA ALA A 596 -31.66 14.01 -16.94
C ALA A 596 -30.96 14.94 -17.96
N ASN A 597 -29.64 15.10 -17.81
CA ASN A 597 -28.78 15.77 -18.77
C ASN A 597 -27.81 14.73 -19.38
N PRO A 598 -27.83 14.49 -20.70
CA PRO A 598 -26.90 13.57 -21.37
C PRO A 598 -25.42 13.93 -21.16
N LEU A 599 -25.09 15.17 -20.79
CA LEU A 599 -23.72 15.57 -20.46
C LEU A 599 -23.28 15.15 -19.05
N ALA A 600 -24.20 14.69 -18.19
CA ALA A 600 -23.85 14.24 -16.84
C ALA A 600 -22.93 13.01 -16.84
N VAL A 601 -22.99 12.18 -17.89
CA VAL A 601 -22.09 11.02 -18.05
C VAL A 601 -20.61 11.41 -18.14
N PHE A 602 -20.30 12.65 -18.54
CA PHE A 602 -18.93 13.17 -18.58
C PHE A 602 -18.43 13.63 -17.20
N ALA A 603 -19.33 13.87 -16.24
CA ALA A 603 -18.99 14.26 -14.87
C ALA A 603 -18.74 13.05 -13.95
N GLY A 604 -18.97 11.83 -14.45
CA GLY A 604 -18.94 10.60 -13.65
C GLY A 604 -20.21 10.41 -12.79
N GLY A 605 -20.13 9.49 -11.83
CA GLY A 605 -21.27 9.03 -11.02
C GLY A 605 -21.87 7.72 -11.53
N ALA A 606 -22.80 7.15 -10.76
CA ALA A 606 -23.29 5.77 -10.93
C ALA A 606 -22.17 4.71 -10.78
N ARG A 607 -22.49 3.57 -10.19
CA ARG A 607 -21.54 2.46 -9.93
C ARG A 607 -22.15 1.08 -10.12
N GLU A 608 -23.37 1.03 -10.64
CA GLU A 608 -24.25 -0.13 -10.67
C GLU A 608 -23.72 -1.22 -11.61
N ALA A 609 -23.13 -0.83 -12.75
CA ALA A 609 -22.53 -1.79 -13.67
C ALA A 609 -21.32 -2.47 -13.02
N GLY A 610 -20.36 -1.70 -12.49
CA GLY A 610 -19.22 -2.26 -11.75
C GLY A 610 -19.65 -3.11 -10.55
N THR A 611 -20.65 -2.64 -9.79
CA THR A 611 -21.19 -3.38 -8.63
C THR A 611 -21.85 -4.71 -9.05
N THR A 612 -22.50 -4.77 -10.22
CA THR A 612 -23.04 -6.03 -10.76
C THR A 612 -21.94 -7.05 -11.02
N LEU A 613 -20.78 -6.63 -11.51
CA LEU A 613 -19.63 -7.50 -11.77
C LEU A 613 -19.02 -8.01 -10.45
N GLU A 614 -18.86 -7.12 -9.46
CA GLU A 614 -18.39 -7.48 -8.11
C GLU A 614 -19.34 -8.48 -7.41
N TYR A 615 -20.66 -8.32 -7.59
CA TYR A 615 -21.64 -9.29 -7.11
C TYR A 615 -21.49 -10.65 -7.79
N GLY A 616 -21.11 -10.69 -9.07
CA GLY A 616 -20.81 -11.93 -9.77
C GLY A 616 -19.65 -12.70 -9.11
N ILE A 617 -18.56 -12.01 -8.76
CA ILE A 617 -17.42 -12.61 -8.04
C ILE A 617 -17.86 -13.14 -6.66
N ALA A 618 -18.64 -12.36 -5.92
CA ALA A 618 -19.16 -12.76 -4.62
C ALA A 618 -20.10 -13.97 -4.70
N ASP A 619 -21.03 -13.98 -5.65
CA ASP A 619 -21.97 -15.09 -5.89
C ASP A 619 -21.24 -16.37 -6.29
N PHE A 620 -20.18 -16.27 -7.09
CA PHE A 620 -19.33 -17.41 -7.42
C PHE A 620 -18.63 -17.99 -6.17
N ALA A 621 -18.00 -17.15 -5.34
CA ALA A 621 -17.37 -17.60 -4.11
C ALA A 621 -18.41 -18.24 -3.16
N LEU A 622 -19.62 -17.68 -3.07
CA LEU A 622 -20.72 -18.26 -2.31
C LEU A 622 -21.17 -19.61 -2.89
N ALA A 623 -21.21 -19.75 -4.22
CA ALA A 623 -21.54 -21.01 -4.89
C ALA A 623 -20.54 -22.12 -4.52
N LEU A 624 -19.23 -21.83 -4.52
CA LEU A 624 -18.19 -22.78 -4.10
C LEU A 624 -18.42 -23.27 -2.66
N MET A 625 -18.65 -22.33 -1.74
CA MET A 625 -18.88 -22.66 -0.32
C MET A 625 -20.18 -23.44 -0.12
N THR A 626 -21.24 -23.07 -0.84
CA THR A 626 -22.55 -23.75 -0.80
C THR A 626 -22.45 -25.18 -1.33
N ALA A 627 -21.76 -25.39 -2.47
CA ALA A 627 -21.51 -26.72 -3.03
C ALA A 627 -20.73 -27.60 -2.04
N SER A 628 -19.67 -27.05 -1.44
CA SER A 628 -18.86 -27.76 -0.47
C SER A 628 -19.59 -28.11 0.83
N SER A 629 -20.72 -27.43 1.10
CA SER A 629 -21.61 -27.70 2.24
C SER A 629 -22.70 -28.74 1.95
N GLY A 630 -22.78 -29.23 0.71
CA GLY A 630 -23.70 -30.28 0.30
C GLY A 630 -25.01 -29.80 -0.35
N ASP A 631 -25.22 -28.49 -0.51
CA ASP A 631 -26.40 -27.94 -1.20
C ASP A 631 -26.10 -27.65 -2.67
N GLY A 632 -26.05 -28.70 -3.49
CA GLY A 632 -25.74 -28.59 -4.91
C GLY A 632 -26.76 -27.78 -5.73
N THR A 633 -28.03 -27.77 -5.30
CA THR A 633 -29.10 -27.05 -6.01
C THR A 633 -28.94 -25.54 -5.85
N GLU A 634 -28.77 -25.06 -4.60
CA GLU A 634 -28.54 -23.64 -4.36
C GLU A 634 -27.19 -23.19 -4.92
N ALA A 635 -26.16 -24.05 -4.85
CA ALA A 635 -24.86 -23.76 -5.46
C ALA A 635 -24.97 -23.54 -6.98
N GLN A 636 -25.73 -24.37 -7.70
CA GLN A 636 -25.97 -24.18 -9.12
C GLN A 636 -26.75 -22.89 -9.41
N ARG A 637 -27.75 -22.54 -8.59
CA ARG A 637 -28.48 -21.27 -8.72
C ARG A 637 -27.54 -20.07 -8.58
N LEU A 638 -26.67 -20.09 -7.56
CA LEU A 638 -25.66 -19.05 -7.34
C LEU A 638 -24.62 -19.00 -8.45
N ALA A 639 -24.17 -20.15 -8.95
CA ALA A 639 -23.26 -20.22 -10.09
C ALA A 639 -23.89 -19.58 -11.34
N GLN A 640 -25.18 -19.84 -11.63
CA GLN A 640 -25.88 -19.17 -12.73
C GLN A 640 -26.04 -17.66 -12.48
N GLN A 641 -26.34 -17.26 -11.25
CA GLN A 641 -26.45 -15.83 -10.88
C GLN A 641 -25.11 -15.09 -11.03
N SER A 642 -23.99 -15.76 -10.76
CA SER A 642 -22.65 -15.18 -10.94
C SER A 642 -22.39 -14.71 -12.39
N LEU A 643 -23.14 -15.26 -13.35
CA LEU A 643 -23.03 -14.97 -14.77
C LEU A 643 -23.82 -13.71 -15.20
N ASN A 644 -24.41 -12.98 -14.25
CA ASN A 644 -25.20 -11.77 -14.50
C ASN A 644 -24.43 -10.63 -15.20
N TYR A 645 -23.09 -10.62 -15.13
CA TYR A 645 -22.26 -9.69 -15.92
C TYR A 645 -22.58 -9.74 -17.43
N ARG A 646 -23.04 -10.89 -17.93
CA ARG A 646 -23.41 -11.11 -19.33
C ARG A 646 -24.55 -10.21 -19.79
N ASN A 647 -25.42 -9.79 -18.88
CA ASN A 647 -26.52 -8.87 -19.18
C ASN A 647 -26.03 -7.46 -19.50
N LEU A 648 -24.78 -7.14 -19.19
CA LEU A 648 -24.14 -5.85 -19.42
C LEU A 648 -23.11 -5.89 -20.57
N VAL A 649 -22.83 -7.04 -21.18
CA VAL A 649 -21.94 -7.11 -22.35
C VAL A 649 -22.71 -6.60 -23.57
N ASP A 650 -22.38 -5.39 -24.03
CA ASP A 650 -23.01 -4.79 -25.20
C ASP A 650 -22.52 -5.53 -26.47
N PRO A 651 -23.40 -6.22 -27.21
CA PRO A 651 -23.00 -7.01 -28.37
C PRO A 651 -22.45 -6.18 -29.52
N GLN A 652 -22.69 -4.86 -29.55
CA GLN A 652 -22.14 -3.98 -30.59
C GLN A 652 -20.69 -3.58 -30.30
N SER A 653 -20.36 -3.31 -29.03
CA SER A 653 -19.05 -2.79 -28.65
C SER A 653 -18.14 -3.85 -28.01
N GLY A 654 -18.70 -4.94 -27.48
CA GLY A 654 -17.99 -5.93 -26.67
C GLY A 654 -17.59 -5.40 -25.29
N PHE A 655 -17.98 -4.19 -24.92
CA PHE A 655 -17.70 -3.60 -23.60
C PHE A 655 -18.83 -3.90 -22.62
N ILE A 656 -18.50 -3.88 -21.33
CA ILE A 656 -19.51 -3.78 -20.27
C ILE A 656 -20.11 -2.38 -20.34
N ARG A 657 -21.39 -2.30 -20.67
CA ARG A 657 -22.11 -1.03 -20.85
C ARG A 657 -23.26 -0.95 -19.84
N PRO A 658 -23.36 0.14 -19.06
CA PRO A 658 -24.48 0.30 -18.14
C PRO A 658 -25.83 0.24 -18.87
N ARG A 659 -26.84 -0.29 -18.18
CA ARG A 659 -28.22 -0.41 -18.66
C ARG A 659 -29.20 0.26 -17.73
N HIS A 660 -30.25 0.82 -18.30
CA HIS A 660 -31.36 1.39 -17.56
C HIS A 660 -32.34 0.30 -17.10
N GLU A 661 -33.26 0.68 -16.23
CA GLU A 661 -34.31 -0.20 -15.70
C GLU A 661 -35.23 -0.74 -16.80
N ASP A 662 -35.48 0.05 -17.85
CA ASP A 662 -36.29 -0.34 -19.03
C ASP A 662 -35.56 -1.28 -20.00
N GLY A 663 -34.32 -1.70 -19.69
CA GLY A 663 -33.49 -2.56 -20.53
C GLY A 663 -32.70 -1.83 -21.62
N SER A 664 -32.90 -0.53 -21.81
CA SER A 664 -32.14 0.25 -22.78
C SER A 664 -30.70 0.49 -22.31
N TRP A 665 -29.77 0.49 -23.27
CA TRP A 665 -28.36 0.76 -23.00
C TRP A 665 -28.11 2.26 -22.74
N LEU A 666 -27.18 2.58 -21.84
CA LEU A 666 -26.71 3.94 -21.60
C LEU A 666 -26.30 4.61 -22.92
N ALA A 667 -26.83 5.79 -23.24
CA ALA A 667 -26.47 6.55 -24.44
C ALA A 667 -26.38 8.07 -24.13
N PRO A 668 -25.37 8.79 -24.65
CA PRO A 668 -24.22 8.29 -25.42
C PRO A 668 -23.30 7.41 -24.57
N PHE A 669 -22.56 6.48 -25.21
CA PHE A 669 -21.61 5.60 -24.53
C PHE A 669 -20.20 5.79 -25.08
N LEU A 670 -19.28 6.12 -24.19
CA LEU A 670 -17.85 6.19 -24.43
C LEU A 670 -17.18 5.33 -23.34
N PRO A 671 -16.50 4.22 -23.69
CA PRO A 671 -15.94 3.30 -22.70
C PRO A 671 -14.81 3.92 -21.85
N GLU A 672 -14.28 5.08 -22.25
CA GLU A 672 -13.29 5.88 -21.53
C GLU A 672 -13.86 6.69 -20.36
N LEU A 673 -15.19 6.81 -20.26
CA LEU A 673 -15.85 7.57 -19.21
C LEU A 673 -16.16 6.67 -17.99
N PRO A 674 -16.19 7.23 -16.77
CA PRO A 674 -16.34 6.44 -15.55
C PRO A 674 -17.80 6.17 -15.17
N TYR A 675 -18.79 6.68 -15.92
CA TYR A 675 -20.18 6.57 -15.52
C TYR A 675 -20.63 5.10 -15.43
N GLY A 676 -21.12 4.69 -14.27
CA GLY A 676 -21.49 3.30 -13.96
C GLY A 676 -20.39 2.45 -13.34
N PHE A 677 -19.20 3.00 -13.10
CA PHE A 677 -18.03 2.30 -12.56
C PHE A 677 -17.42 3.03 -11.37
N GLN A 678 -17.03 2.28 -10.34
CA GLN A 678 -16.35 2.82 -9.16
C GLN A 678 -14.85 2.93 -9.47
N GLU A 679 -14.29 4.14 -9.35
CA GLU A 679 -12.84 4.39 -9.54
C GLU A 679 -12.27 3.91 -10.87
N GLY A 680 -13.09 3.76 -11.91
CA GLY A 680 -12.59 3.25 -13.18
C GLY A 680 -13.53 3.51 -14.34
N THR A 681 -13.24 2.88 -15.47
CA THR A 681 -13.99 3.01 -16.72
C THR A 681 -14.40 1.65 -17.25
N SER A 682 -15.23 1.63 -18.30
CA SER A 682 -15.61 0.38 -18.96
C SER A 682 -14.39 -0.35 -19.55
N TRP A 683 -13.35 0.37 -19.99
CA TRP A 683 -12.10 -0.23 -20.45
C TRP A 683 -11.41 -1.10 -19.41
N GLN A 684 -11.56 -0.76 -18.13
CA GLN A 684 -10.92 -1.42 -17.01
C GLN A 684 -11.85 -2.50 -16.43
N TYR A 685 -13.09 -2.13 -16.12
CA TYR A 685 -14.07 -3.06 -15.53
C TYR A 685 -14.55 -4.16 -16.48
N SER A 686 -14.42 -3.99 -17.81
CA SER A 686 -14.87 -5.02 -18.75
C SER A 686 -14.22 -6.39 -18.53
N TRP A 687 -13.09 -6.44 -17.81
CA TRP A 687 -12.35 -7.65 -17.51
C TRP A 687 -12.76 -8.35 -16.21
N LEU A 688 -13.63 -7.73 -15.39
CA LEU A 688 -13.94 -8.16 -14.04
C LEU A 688 -15.01 -9.28 -14.00
N ALA A 689 -14.67 -10.44 -14.56
CA ALA A 689 -15.49 -11.67 -14.52
C ALA A 689 -14.59 -12.90 -14.34
N MET A 690 -13.76 -12.87 -13.29
CA MET A 690 -12.64 -13.80 -13.11
C MET A 690 -13.06 -15.27 -13.03
N HIS A 691 -14.25 -15.52 -12.48
CA HIS A 691 -14.88 -16.83 -12.42
C HIS A 691 -15.30 -17.39 -13.79
N ASP A 692 -15.41 -16.56 -14.83
CA ASP A 692 -15.91 -16.98 -16.14
C ASP A 692 -15.26 -16.29 -17.35
N LEU A 693 -13.93 -16.16 -17.34
CA LEU A 693 -13.19 -15.46 -18.41
C LEU A 693 -13.41 -16.02 -19.82
N PRO A 694 -13.33 -17.34 -20.09
CA PRO A 694 -13.69 -17.91 -21.38
C PRO A 694 -15.11 -17.55 -21.85
N GLY A 695 -16.10 -17.59 -20.95
CA GLY A 695 -17.48 -17.19 -21.27
C GLY A 695 -17.65 -15.69 -21.54
N LEU A 696 -16.84 -14.84 -20.88
CA LEU A 696 -16.72 -13.42 -21.22
C LEU A 696 -16.06 -13.23 -22.59
N PHE A 697 -14.98 -13.96 -22.87
CA PHE A 697 -14.19 -13.82 -24.10
C PHE A 697 -14.99 -14.20 -25.33
N GLU A 698 -15.79 -15.27 -25.27
CA GLU A 698 -16.71 -15.65 -26.35
C GLU A 698 -17.64 -14.48 -26.73
N ARG A 699 -18.18 -13.77 -25.74
CA ARG A 699 -19.08 -12.62 -25.94
C ARG A 699 -18.35 -11.36 -26.43
N MET A 700 -17.04 -11.30 -26.26
CA MET A 700 -16.18 -10.25 -26.79
C MET A 700 -15.65 -10.56 -28.20
N GLY A 701 -16.03 -11.68 -28.80
CA GLY A 701 -15.56 -12.09 -30.13
C GLY A 701 -14.45 -13.15 -30.13
N GLY A 702 -14.20 -13.79 -28.99
CA GLY A 702 -13.25 -14.89 -28.81
C GLY A 702 -11.82 -14.47 -28.49
N ASN A 703 -10.96 -15.46 -28.25
CA ASN A 703 -9.60 -15.26 -27.74
C ASN A 703 -8.75 -14.32 -28.61
N ALA A 704 -8.84 -14.41 -29.93
CA ALA A 704 -8.04 -13.58 -30.84
C ALA A 704 -8.39 -12.08 -30.70
N GLU A 705 -9.69 -11.76 -30.59
CA GLU A 705 -10.14 -10.38 -30.40
C GLU A 705 -9.81 -9.86 -29.00
N VAL A 706 -9.98 -10.70 -27.98
CA VAL A 706 -9.57 -10.38 -26.61
C VAL A 706 -8.07 -10.09 -26.53
N GLN A 707 -7.22 -10.92 -27.14
CA GLN A 707 -5.79 -10.66 -27.18
C GLN A 707 -5.47 -9.32 -27.85
N ARG A 708 -6.13 -8.98 -28.97
CA ARG A 708 -5.95 -7.70 -29.65
C ARG A 708 -6.37 -6.52 -28.77
N ARG A 709 -7.46 -6.68 -28.02
CA ARG A 709 -7.98 -5.65 -27.11
C ARG A 709 -7.10 -5.50 -25.87
N LEU A 710 -6.58 -6.58 -25.31
CA LEU A 710 -5.57 -6.54 -24.25
C LEU A 710 -4.27 -5.92 -24.74
N ASP A 711 -3.79 -6.29 -25.94
CA ASP A 711 -2.59 -5.68 -26.54
C ASP A 711 -2.79 -4.17 -26.65
N THR A 712 -3.98 -3.73 -27.07
CA THR A 712 -4.36 -2.31 -27.11
C THR A 712 -4.36 -1.70 -25.71
N PHE A 713 -5.02 -2.33 -24.74
CA PHE A 713 -5.13 -1.87 -23.35
C PHE A 713 -3.76 -1.64 -22.67
N PHE A 714 -2.78 -2.49 -22.96
CA PHE A 714 -1.41 -2.37 -22.42
C PHE A 714 -0.48 -1.50 -23.28
N LEU A 715 -0.75 -1.29 -24.57
CA LEU A 715 0.12 -0.52 -25.49
C LEU A 715 -0.31 0.94 -25.69
N LEU A 716 -1.57 1.31 -25.39
CA LEU A 716 -2.09 2.65 -25.65
C LEU A 716 -1.31 3.73 -24.86
N PRO A 717 -0.75 4.76 -25.53
CA PRO A 717 -0.22 5.94 -24.85
C PRO A 717 -1.39 6.79 -24.35
N ALA A 718 -1.26 7.47 -23.19
CA ALA A 718 -2.28 8.39 -22.63
C ALA A 718 -2.91 9.27 -23.72
N SER A 719 -4.25 9.23 -23.82
CA SER A 719 -5.02 9.87 -24.88
C SER A 719 -4.58 11.33 -25.12
N LEU A 720 -4.43 11.70 -26.39
CA LEU A 720 -3.95 13.00 -26.88
C LEU A 720 -5.08 13.92 -27.39
N LEU A 721 -6.36 13.67 -27.06
CA LEU A 721 -7.49 14.46 -27.56
C LEU A 721 -7.40 15.93 -27.11
N PRO A 722 -7.27 16.93 -28.01
CA PRO A 722 -7.21 18.34 -27.61
C PRO A 722 -8.53 18.79 -26.97
N GLY A 723 -8.49 19.26 -25.71
CA GLY A 723 -9.67 19.66 -24.94
C GLY A 723 -10.19 18.58 -23.97
N ALA A 724 -9.72 17.35 -24.11
CA ALA A 724 -9.64 16.36 -23.04
C ALA A 724 -8.18 16.34 -22.59
N TRP A 725 -7.86 16.99 -21.46
CA TRP A 725 -6.50 16.99 -20.92
C TRP A 725 -5.91 15.56 -20.94
N PRO A 726 -4.61 15.36 -21.22
CA PRO A 726 -4.03 14.02 -21.29
C PRO A 726 -4.08 13.38 -19.90
N PHE A 727 -5.12 12.59 -19.64
CA PHE A 727 -5.32 11.82 -18.41
C PHE A 727 -4.55 10.50 -18.57
N VAL A 728 -3.34 10.44 -18.03
CA VAL A 728 -2.64 9.19 -17.73
C VAL A 728 -3.11 8.74 -16.34
N GLN A 729 -3.32 7.44 -16.14
CA GLN A 729 -3.69 6.84 -14.86
C GLN A 729 -2.82 7.31 -13.70
N ASN A 730 -3.51 7.62 -12.60
CA ASN A 730 -2.98 8.10 -11.33
C ASN A 730 -2.38 9.50 -11.41
N GLN A 731 -3.14 10.43 -12.01
CA GLN A 731 -2.88 11.83 -11.75
C GLN A 731 -3.30 12.15 -10.32
N LEU A 732 -2.28 12.25 -9.48
CA LEU A 732 -2.36 12.99 -8.24
C LEU A 732 -2.68 14.45 -8.57
N THR A 733 -3.93 14.83 -8.38
CA THR A 733 -4.33 16.24 -8.43
C THR A 733 -4.31 16.82 -7.02
N LEU A 734 -4.52 18.13 -6.89
CA LEU A 734 -4.76 18.74 -5.58
C LEU A 734 -5.96 18.11 -4.84
N PHE A 735 -6.87 17.46 -5.56
CA PHE A 735 -8.13 16.90 -5.06
C PHE A 735 -8.11 15.37 -4.93
N GLY A 736 -6.95 14.73 -5.04
CA GLY A 736 -6.80 13.27 -4.97
C GLY A 736 -6.51 12.61 -6.31
N LEU A 737 -6.67 11.28 -6.35
CA LEU A 737 -6.43 10.45 -7.53
C LEU A 737 -7.66 10.37 -8.41
N PHE A 738 -7.46 10.42 -9.73
CA PHE A 738 -8.53 10.30 -10.71
C PHE A 738 -8.21 9.20 -11.74
N TYR A 739 -9.25 8.42 -12.07
CA TYR A 739 -9.16 7.26 -12.95
C TYR A 739 -10.00 7.46 -14.21
N TYR A 740 -9.36 7.93 -15.28
CA TYR A 740 -9.98 8.16 -16.59
C TYR A 740 -9.16 7.50 -17.70
N GLY A 741 -9.82 7.19 -18.82
CA GLY A 741 -9.16 6.72 -20.04
C GLY A 741 -9.35 5.23 -20.33
N ASN A 742 -8.51 4.73 -21.23
CA ASN A 742 -8.60 3.40 -21.85
C ASN A 742 -7.36 2.53 -21.62
N GLN A 743 -6.66 2.75 -20.51
CA GLN A 743 -5.36 2.17 -20.24
C GLN A 743 -5.40 1.28 -19.02
N TYR A 744 -4.36 0.47 -18.86
CA TYR A 744 -4.13 -0.36 -17.69
C TYR A 744 -3.56 0.41 -16.50
N ALA A 745 -4.25 0.38 -15.35
CA ALA A 745 -3.84 1.03 -14.10
C ALA A 745 -3.21 -0.01 -13.16
N PRO A 746 -1.88 -0.09 -13.08
CA PRO A 746 -1.21 -1.00 -12.15
C PRO A 746 -1.33 -0.59 -10.68
N GLY A 747 -1.94 0.56 -10.39
CA GLY A 747 -2.16 1.06 -9.03
C GLY A 747 -3.64 1.30 -8.73
N ASN A 748 -4.53 0.48 -9.30
CA ASN A 748 -5.95 0.45 -9.00
C ASN A 748 -6.43 -0.99 -9.07
N GLU A 749 -7.34 -1.36 -8.18
CA GLU A 749 -7.52 -2.72 -7.72
C GLU A 749 -8.20 -3.58 -8.80
N HIS A 750 -9.25 -3.07 -9.46
CA HIS A 750 -9.99 -3.82 -10.50
C HIS A 750 -9.20 -4.06 -11.79
N ASP A 751 -7.98 -3.53 -11.91
CA ASP A 751 -7.09 -3.80 -13.04
C ASP A 751 -5.99 -4.82 -12.70
N LEU A 752 -5.72 -5.08 -11.41
CA LEU A 752 -4.59 -5.91 -10.95
C LEU A 752 -4.55 -7.29 -11.61
N GLN A 753 -5.71 -7.88 -11.91
CA GLN A 753 -5.82 -9.19 -12.56
C GLN A 753 -5.65 -9.17 -14.09
N ALA A 754 -5.74 -8.00 -14.74
CA ALA A 754 -5.71 -7.88 -16.19
C ALA A 754 -4.46 -8.50 -16.87
N PRO A 755 -3.23 -8.39 -16.32
CA PRO A 755 -2.05 -9.00 -16.92
C PRO A 755 -2.16 -10.52 -17.09
N TYR A 756 -2.93 -11.18 -16.24
CA TYR A 756 -3.05 -12.64 -16.17
C TYR A 756 -4.12 -13.21 -17.10
N LEU A 757 -4.89 -12.36 -17.78
CA LEU A 757 -5.97 -12.77 -18.69
C LEU A 757 -5.46 -13.49 -19.95
N TYR A 758 -4.21 -13.24 -20.37
CA TYR A 758 -3.64 -13.96 -21.50
C TYR A 758 -3.46 -15.45 -21.23
N ASN A 759 -3.34 -15.89 -19.98
CA ASN A 759 -3.35 -17.31 -19.62
C ASN A 759 -4.67 -17.99 -20.04
N TYR A 760 -5.80 -17.28 -19.95
CA TYR A 760 -7.10 -17.78 -20.42
C TYR A 760 -7.29 -17.62 -21.94
N ALA A 761 -6.63 -16.63 -22.54
CA ALA A 761 -6.74 -16.35 -23.97
C ALA A 761 -5.76 -17.17 -24.84
N GLY A 762 -5.03 -18.13 -24.25
CA GLY A 762 -4.09 -18.99 -24.96
C GLY A 762 -2.76 -18.32 -25.33
N ALA A 763 -2.34 -17.30 -24.59
CA ALA A 763 -1.06 -16.61 -24.81
C ALA A 763 -0.30 -16.34 -23.49
N PRO A 764 -0.03 -17.35 -22.66
CA PRO A 764 0.61 -17.17 -21.35
C PRO A 764 1.96 -16.44 -21.41
N TRP A 765 2.71 -16.59 -22.50
CA TRP A 765 3.94 -15.83 -22.72
C TRP A 765 3.71 -14.30 -22.72
N LYS A 766 2.55 -13.81 -23.15
CA LYS A 766 2.18 -12.39 -23.05
C LYS A 766 1.94 -11.99 -21.60
N THR A 767 1.26 -12.81 -20.79
CA THR A 767 1.11 -12.59 -19.34
C THR A 767 2.47 -12.38 -18.69
N GLN A 768 3.46 -13.22 -19.03
CA GLN A 768 4.81 -13.12 -18.48
C GLN A 768 5.49 -11.78 -18.82
N VAL A 769 5.28 -11.26 -20.05
CA VAL A 769 5.77 -9.93 -20.45
C VAL A 769 5.07 -8.81 -19.67
N VAL A 770 3.73 -8.81 -19.65
CA VAL A 770 2.97 -7.69 -19.07
C VAL A 770 3.04 -7.67 -17.55
N ALA A 771 2.96 -8.82 -16.88
CA ALA A 771 3.06 -8.91 -15.42
C ALA A 771 4.44 -8.47 -14.92
N ARG A 772 5.52 -8.89 -15.59
CA ARG A 772 6.88 -8.43 -15.28
C ARG A 772 7.05 -6.93 -15.52
N SER A 773 6.47 -6.40 -16.59
CA SER A 773 6.51 -4.97 -16.90
C SER A 773 5.73 -4.14 -15.88
N ALA A 774 4.56 -4.63 -15.46
CA ALA A 774 3.74 -4.01 -14.42
C ALA A 774 4.46 -4.03 -13.06
N ALA A 775 5.05 -5.18 -12.67
CA ALA A 775 5.85 -5.30 -11.45
C ALA A 775 7.06 -4.35 -11.41
N ALA A 776 7.63 -4.01 -12.57
CA ALA A 776 8.73 -3.04 -12.64
C ALA A 776 8.33 -1.60 -12.28
N LEU A 777 7.02 -1.30 -12.25
CA LEU A 777 6.50 -0.01 -11.77
C LEU A 777 6.51 0.06 -10.23
N PHE A 778 6.61 -1.10 -9.57
CA PHE A 778 6.77 -1.21 -8.13
C PHE A 778 8.24 -1.10 -7.72
N ALA A 779 8.80 0.11 -7.85
CA ALA A 779 10.22 0.34 -7.60
C ALA A 779 10.56 0.35 -6.10
N PRO A 780 11.74 -0.12 -5.66
CA PRO A 780 12.15 -0.06 -4.25
C PRO A 780 12.65 1.35 -3.88
N THR A 781 11.75 2.33 -3.99
CA THR A 781 12.00 3.74 -3.71
C THR A 781 10.76 4.36 -3.07
N PRO A 782 10.83 5.56 -2.47
CA PRO A 782 9.64 6.23 -1.96
C PRO A 782 8.52 6.44 -2.98
N LEU A 783 8.87 6.66 -4.26
CA LEU A 783 7.97 6.76 -5.43
C LEU A 783 7.49 5.38 -5.94
N GLY A 784 7.68 4.35 -5.12
CA GLY A 784 7.71 2.96 -5.53
C GLY A 784 6.37 2.27 -5.67
N LEU A 785 5.27 2.90 -5.28
CA LEU A 785 3.93 2.35 -5.46
C LEU A 785 3.20 3.15 -6.54
N PRO A 786 2.61 2.48 -7.54
CA PRO A 786 1.91 3.17 -8.62
C PRO A 786 0.57 3.75 -8.18
N GLY A 787 -0.03 3.29 -7.08
CA GLY A 787 -1.27 3.74 -6.46
C GLY A 787 -1.17 3.67 -4.93
N ASN A 788 -2.28 3.85 -4.22
CA ASN A 788 -2.34 3.63 -2.78
C ASN A 788 -1.96 2.18 -2.48
N ASP A 789 -1.30 1.89 -1.36
CA ASP A 789 -1.09 0.47 -0.99
C ASP A 789 -2.41 -0.23 -0.59
N ASP A 790 -3.46 0.55 -0.29
CA ASP A 790 -4.80 0.12 0.17
C ASP A 790 -4.74 -1.01 1.19
N LEU A 791 -4.13 -0.68 2.32
CA LEU A 791 -3.93 -1.57 3.47
C LEU A 791 -3.14 -2.85 3.14
N GLY A 792 -2.42 -2.89 2.03
CA GLY A 792 -1.56 -3.99 1.59
C GLY A 792 -2.06 -4.75 0.36
N ALA A 793 -3.14 -4.31 -0.29
CA ALA A 793 -3.69 -4.94 -1.49
C ALA A 793 -2.69 -4.94 -2.66
N LEU A 794 -2.10 -3.78 -2.98
CA LEU A 794 -1.08 -3.65 -4.04
C LEU A 794 0.18 -4.43 -3.71
N SER A 795 0.63 -4.37 -2.45
CA SER A 795 1.72 -5.20 -1.94
C SER A 795 1.42 -6.70 -2.10
N GLY A 796 0.19 -7.14 -1.85
CA GLY A 796 -0.29 -8.50 -2.08
C GLY A 796 -0.12 -8.95 -3.52
N TRP A 797 -0.55 -8.13 -4.47
CA TRP A 797 -0.37 -8.38 -5.89
C TRP A 797 1.11 -8.48 -6.29
N LEU A 798 1.94 -7.57 -5.78
CA LEU A 798 3.38 -7.58 -6.06
C LEU A 798 4.06 -8.84 -5.52
N ALA A 799 3.73 -9.26 -4.30
CA ALA A 799 4.32 -10.44 -3.68
C ALA A 799 4.04 -11.70 -4.51
N TRP A 800 2.78 -11.93 -4.89
CA TRP A 800 2.39 -13.02 -5.78
C TRP A 800 3.14 -12.96 -7.12
N THR A 801 3.11 -11.79 -7.77
CA THR A 801 3.77 -11.59 -9.06
C THR A 801 5.27 -11.90 -9.02
N LEU A 802 5.97 -11.50 -7.95
CA LEU A 802 7.40 -11.77 -7.79
C LEU A 802 7.72 -13.26 -7.54
N ILE A 803 6.87 -13.99 -6.82
CA ILE A 803 7.08 -15.44 -6.63
C ILE A 803 6.71 -16.26 -7.88
N GLY A 804 6.09 -15.63 -8.88
CA GLY A 804 5.84 -16.21 -10.20
C GLY A 804 4.47 -16.87 -10.37
N LEU A 805 3.55 -16.68 -9.42
CA LEU A 805 2.18 -17.20 -9.45
C LEU A 805 1.19 -16.08 -9.14
N TYR A 806 -0.07 -16.20 -9.55
CA TYR A 806 -1.12 -15.26 -9.14
C TYR A 806 -2.46 -15.94 -8.88
N PRO A 807 -3.10 -15.70 -7.73
CA PRO A 807 -4.41 -16.27 -7.42
C PRO A 807 -5.51 -15.49 -8.14
N ILE A 808 -5.93 -16.03 -9.28
CA ILE A 808 -6.76 -15.29 -10.24
C ILE A 808 -8.25 -15.33 -9.88
N ASN A 809 -8.70 -16.34 -9.13
CA ASN A 809 -10.10 -16.57 -8.76
C ASN A 809 -10.31 -16.31 -7.27
N PRO A 810 -10.85 -15.14 -6.87
CA PRO A 810 -11.11 -14.84 -5.47
C PRO A 810 -12.03 -15.87 -4.80
N GLY A 811 -11.63 -16.37 -3.64
CA GLY A 811 -12.34 -17.40 -2.90
C GLY A 811 -12.02 -18.83 -3.33
N ALA A 812 -11.15 -19.04 -4.33
CA ALA A 812 -10.74 -20.36 -4.80
C ALA A 812 -9.22 -20.56 -4.69
N PRO A 813 -8.74 -21.75 -4.27
CA PRO A 813 -7.30 -22.05 -4.18
C PRO A 813 -6.71 -22.40 -5.56
N LEU A 814 -6.82 -21.48 -6.52
CA LEU A 814 -6.30 -21.63 -7.88
C LEU A 814 -5.32 -20.52 -8.20
N ALA A 815 -4.17 -20.89 -8.78
CA ALA A 815 -3.16 -19.94 -9.22
C ALA A 815 -2.82 -20.16 -10.69
N VAL A 816 -2.51 -19.06 -11.37
CA VAL A 816 -1.98 -19.08 -12.73
C VAL A 816 -0.51 -18.70 -12.72
N VAL A 817 0.24 -19.22 -13.70
CA VAL A 817 1.67 -18.96 -13.85
C VAL A 817 1.90 -17.56 -14.39
N GLY A 818 2.77 -16.83 -13.71
CA GLY A 818 3.32 -15.54 -14.13
C GLY A 818 4.78 -15.69 -14.54
N SER A 819 5.62 -14.76 -14.08
CA SER A 819 7.03 -14.69 -14.44
C SER A 819 7.89 -14.59 -13.19
N PRO A 820 8.50 -15.69 -12.71
CA PRO A 820 9.20 -15.72 -11.43
C PRO A 820 10.41 -14.78 -11.40
N ALA A 821 10.60 -14.12 -10.25
CA ALA A 821 11.75 -13.25 -9.97
C ALA A 821 12.90 -13.98 -9.25
N PHE A 822 12.60 -15.11 -8.61
CA PHE A 822 13.51 -15.88 -7.75
C PHE A 822 13.67 -17.30 -8.29
N GLU A 823 14.85 -17.88 -8.07
CA GLU A 823 15.15 -19.25 -8.50
C GLU A 823 14.45 -20.29 -7.64
N LYS A 824 14.17 -19.92 -6.39
CA LYS A 824 13.38 -20.73 -5.46
C LYS A 824 12.65 -19.85 -4.46
N VAL A 825 11.43 -20.21 -4.15
CA VAL A 825 10.61 -19.62 -3.08
C VAL A 825 10.09 -20.75 -2.21
N THR A 826 10.19 -20.61 -0.88
CA THR A 826 9.62 -21.58 0.07
C THR A 826 8.61 -20.85 0.95
N LEU A 827 7.36 -21.29 0.92
CA LEU A 827 6.30 -20.81 1.80
C LEU A 827 6.15 -21.83 2.94
N HIS A 828 6.53 -21.43 4.14
CA HIS A 828 6.44 -22.27 5.33
C HIS A 828 5.03 -22.22 5.91
N ARG A 829 4.36 -23.36 5.94
CA ARG A 829 2.96 -23.48 6.36
C ARG A 829 2.81 -24.61 7.38
N PRO A 830 1.84 -24.55 8.29
CA PRO A 830 1.61 -25.62 9.27
C PRO A 830 1.36 -27.00 8.65
N GLY A 831 0.78 -27.06 7.44
CA GLY A 831 0.53 -28.31 6.69
C GLY A 831 1.72 -28.84 5.88
N GLY A 832 2.85 -28.12 5.90
CA GLY A 832 4.06 -28.42 5.13
C GLY A 832 4.38 -27.36 4.07
N ASP A 833 5.65 -27.28 3.73
CA ASP A 833 6.20 -26.25 2.84
C ASP A 833 5.63 -26.37 1.42
N LEU A 834 5.21 -25.23 0.85
CA LEU A 834 5.07 -25.11 -0.60
C LEU A 834 6.37 -24.55 -1.17
N VAL A 835 7.07 -25.38 -1.94
CA VAL A 835 8.32 -24.98 -2.61
C VAL A 835 8.01 -24.66 -4.08
N ILE A 836 8.36 -23.47 -4.53
CA ILE A 836 8.29 -23.05 -5.93
C ILE A 836 9.72 -23.00 -6.46
N GLU A 837 10.08 -23.90 -7.36
CA GLU A 837 11.39 -23.95 -8.02
C GLU A 837 11.30 -23.38 -9.44
N ALA A 838 12.15 -22.41 -9.76
CA ALA A 838 12.29 -21.86 -11.10
C ALA A 838 13.79 -21.66 -11.44
N PRO A 839 14.59 -22.73 -11.58
CA PRO A 839 16.04 -22.62 -11.72
C PRO A 839 16.43 -21.75 -12.92
N GLY A 840 17.19 -20.68 -12.67
CA GLY A 840 17.59 -19.71 -13.70
C GLY A 840 16.64 -18.52 -13.88
N ALA A 841 15.53 -18.47 -13.14
CA ALA A 841 14.62 -17.33 -13.11
C ALA A 841 15.37 -16.02 -12.84
N GLY A 842 15.06 -15.00 -13.64
CA GLY A 842 15.70 -13.70 -13.52
C GLY A 842 15.61 -12.91 -14.81
N PRO A 843 16.46 -11.88 -14.99
CA PRO A 843 16.44 -11.05 -16.20
C PRO A 843 16.82 -11.81 -17.48
N LEU A 844 17.57 -12.91 -17.38
CA LEU A 844 18.07 -13.68 -18.53
C LEU A 844 17.14 -14.82 -18.95
N GLN A 845 16.34 -15.35 -18.03
CA GLN A 845 15.29 -16.35 -18.31
C GLN A 845 13.96 -15.85 -17.74
N PRO A 846 13.33 -14.86 -18.39
CA PRO A 846 12.11 -14.25 -17.88
C PRO A 846 10.86 -15.06 -18.21
N PHE A 847 10.96 -16.08 -19.08
CA PHE A 847 9.81 -16.85 -19.51
C PHE A 847 9.71 -18.19 -18.77
N VAL A 848 8.49 -18.73 -18.72
CA VAL A 848 8.19 -20.09 -18.29
C VAL A 848 7.52 -20.81 -19.46
N ASP A 849 7.98 -22.04 -19.74
CA ASP A 849 7.49 -22.92 -20.82
C ASP A 849 7.17 -24.34 -20.33
N GLY A 850 7.09 -24.54 -19.01
CA GLY A 850 6.73 -25.81 -18.40
C GLY A 850 6.32 -25.65 -16.94
N LEU A 851 5.37 -26.48 -16.50
CA LEU A 851 4.84 -26.52 -15.14
C LEU A 851 4.78 -27.98 -14.67
N SER A 852 5.17 -28.25 -13.43
CA SER A 852 4.97 -29.56 -12.80
C SER A 852 4.68 -29.41 -11.31
N LEU A 853 3.94 -30.36 -10.76
CA LEU A 853 3.63 -30.49 -9.33
C LEU A 853 4.13 -31.86 -8.86
N ASP A 854 5.03 -31.86 -7.87
CA ASP A 854 5.66 -33.08 -7.32
C ASP A 854 6.26 -34.02 -8.38
N GLY A 855 6.81 -33.40 -9.45
CA GLY A 855 7.43 -34.10 -10.58
C GLY A 855 6.46 -34.53 -11.68
N GLU A 856 5.14 -34.41 -11.47
CA GLU A 856 4.14 -34.67 -12.51
C GLU A 856 3.91 -33.42 -13.38
N ALA A 857 4.08 -33.56 -14.69
CA ALA A 857 3.91 -32.47 -15.63
C ALA A 857 2.43 -32.03 -15.72
N ILE A 858 2.21 -30.72 -15.67
CA ILE A 858 0.91 -30.09 -15.89
C ILE A 858 0.91 -29.49 -17.29
N GLY A 859 -0.03 -29.93 -18.14
CA GLY A 859 -0.15 -29.49 -19.54
C GLY A 859 -0.73 -28.08 -19.74
N GLY A 860 -0.65 -27.22 -18.72
CA GLY A 860 -1.27 -25.89 -18.71
C GLY A 860 -0.47 -24.87 -17.89
N SER A 861 -0.91 -23.62 -17.91
CA SER A 861 -0.25 -22.50 -17.20
C SER A 861 -0.93 -22.17 -15.87
N TRP A 862 -1.52 -23.16 -15.19
CA TRP A 862 -2.26 -22.98 -13.95
C TRP A 862 -2.27 -24.25 -13.12
N LEU A 863 -2.55 -24.11 -11.82
CA LEU A 863 -2.67 -25.21 -10.88
C LEU A 863 -3.63 -24.88 -9.74
N ARG A 864 -4.17 -25.91 -9.11
CA ARG A 864 -4.75 -25.79 -7.76
C ARG A 864 -3.60 -25.70 -6.76
N LEU A 865 -3.66 -24.76 -5.84
CA LEU A 865 -2.66 -24.61 -4.80
C LEU A 865 -2.78 -25.78 -3.81
N PRO A 866 -1.70 -26.56 -3.59
CA PRO A 866 -1.74 -27.72 -2.72
C PRO A 866 -1.81 -27.30 -1.25
N ARG A 867 -2.57 -28.05 -0.43
CA ARG A 867 -2.72 -27.79 1.01
C ARG A 867 -1.55 -28.28 1.86
N GLY A 868 -0.98 -29.41 1.48
CA GLY A 868 0.15 -30.03 2.16
C GLY A 868 1.49 -29.66 1.54
N ALA A 869 2.56 -30.24 2.07
CA ALA A 869 3.89 -30.13 1.48
C ALA A 869 3.85 -30.50 -0.02
N ALA A 870 4.43 -29.65 -0.85
CA ALA A 870 4.44 -29.85 -2.30
C ALA A 870 5.54 -29.03 -2.97
N THR A 871 6.01 -29.50 -4.12
CA THR A 871 6.97 -28.80 -4.98
C THR A 871 6.34 -28.46 -6.32
N VAL A 872 6.20 -27.16 -6.59
CA VAL A 872 5.83 -26.62 -7.90
C VAL A 872 7.12 -26.28 -8.63
N ARG A 873 7.37 -26.88 -9.79
CA ARG A 873 8.52 -26.54 -10.64
C ARG A 873 8.07 -25.83 -11.91
N LEU A 874 8.64 -24.64 -12.13
CA LEU A 874 8.50 -23.82 -13.32
C LEU A 874 9.75 -23.97 -14.18
N GLN A 875 9.60 -24.47 -15.40
CA GLN A 875 10.70 -24.54 -16.36
C GLN A 875 10.91 -23.17 -16.98
N THR A 876 12.07 -22.54 -16.74
CA THR A 876 12.35 -21.21 -17.26
C THR A 876 13.01 -21.23 -18.63
N ALA A 877 12.76 -20.20 -19.43
CA ALA A 877 13.33 -20.02 -20.76
C ALA A 877 13.75 -18.57 -21.01
N ALA A 878 14.73 -18.40 -21.90
CA ALA A 878 15.23 -17.09 -22.34
C ALA A 878 14.33 -16.41 -23.38
N LEU A 879 13.58 -17.19 -24.15
CA LEU A 879 12.68 -16.74 -25.21
C LEU A 879 11.25 -17.20 -24.90
N PRO A 880 10.22 -16.44 -25.34
CA PRO A 880 8.84 -16.88 -25.17
C PRO A 880 8.57 -18.11 -26.04
N ASP A 881 7.73 -19.02 -25.54
CA ASP A 881 7.13 -20.08 -26.34
C ASP A 881 5.63 -19.78 -26.56
N PRO A 882 5.23 -19.33 -27.77
CA PRO A 882 3.83 -19.11 -28.10
C PRO A 882 2.96 -20.37 -28.13
N GLY A 883 3.55 -21.56 -28.23
CA GLY A 883 2.83 -22.83 -28.25
C GLY A 883 2.55 -23.40 -26.86
N TRP A 884 3.32 -23.01 -25.84
CA TRP A 884 3.13 -23.52 -24.49
C TRP A 884 1.79 -23.09 -23.90
N ALA A 885 1.01 -24.08 -23.45
CA ALA A 885 -0.30 -23.91 -22.80
C ALA A 885 -1.33 -23.07 -23.58
N ALA A 886 -1.19 -22.96 -24.92
CA ALA A 886 -2.09 -22.18 -25.77
C ALA A 886 -3.55 -22.70 -25.76
N ASP A 887 -3.73 -24.02 -25.61
CA ASP A 887 -5.04 -24.68 -25.60
C ASP A 887 -5.49 -25.12 -24.18
N SER A 888 -4.82 -24.65 -23.13
CA SER A 888 -5.06 -25.06 -21.74
C SER A 888 -5.50 -23.88 -20.88
N ALA A 889 -6.71 -23.37 -21.15
CA ALA A 889 -7.30 -22.32 -20.34
C ALA A 889 -7.58 -22.83 -18.91
N PRO A 890 -7.41 -21.98 -17.87
CA PRO A 890 -7.85 -22.31 -16.53
C PRO A 890 -9.38 -22.47 -16.43
N PRO A 891 -9.89 -23.10 -15.35
CA PRO A 891 -11.31 -23.38 -15.19
C PRO A 891 -12.19 -22.13 -15.26
N SER A 892 -13.41 -22.31 -15.77
CA SER A 892 -14.42 -21.26 -15.83
C SER A 892 -15.83 -21.82 -15.61
N VAL A 893 -16.72 -21.01 -15.03
CA VAL A 893 -18.10 -21.45 -14.72
C VAL A 893 -18.86 -21.90 -15.97
N SER A 894 -18.59 -21.33 -17.15
CA SER A 894 -19.20 -21.77 -18.42
C SER A 894 -18.79 -23.16 -18.87
N ALA A 895 -17.56 -23.56 -18.57
CA ALA A 895 -16.92 -24.72 -19.17
C ALA A 895 -16.68 -25.87 -18.18
N ASN A 896 -16.76 -25.59 -16.89
CA ASN A 896 -16.30 -26.46 -15.82
C ASN A 896 -17.29 -26.55 -14.66
N GLY A 897 -17.17 -27.61 -13.87
CA GLY A 897 -17.91 -27.78 -12.62
C GLY A 897 -17.31 -26.93 -11.48
N LEU A 898 -18.09 -26.67 -10.43
CA LEU A 898 -17.59 -25.93 -9.25
C LEU A 898 -16.45 -26.69 -8.54
N GLU A 899 -16.45 -28.01 -8.62
CA GLU A 899 -15.38 -28.88 -8.14
C GLU A 899 -14.03 -28.61 -8.82
N ASP A 900 -14.04 -28.03 -10.03
CA ASP A 900 -12.82 -27.80 -10.78
C ASP A 900 -11.96 -26.68 -10.19
N PHE A 901 -12.56 -25.82 -9.37
CA PHE A 901 -11.91 -24.71 -8.68
C PHE A 901 -11.25 -25.10 -7.35
N GLY A 902 -11.38 -26.35 -6.90
CA GLY A 902 -10.62 -26.88 -5.76
C GLY A 902 -11.13 -26.49 -4.37
N CYS A 903 -12.38 -26.02 -4.24
CA CYS A 903 -12.96 -25.74 -2.94
C CYS A 903 -13.35 -27.03 -2.21
N GLU A 904 -12.60 -27.41 -1.16
CA GLU A 904 -12.87 -28.63 -0.39
C GLU A 904 -13.14 -28.34 1.08
N ALA A 905 -14.40 -28.14 1.48
CA ALA A 905 -14.72 -28.00 2.90
C ALA A 905 -14.49 -29.32 3.65
N GLY A 906 -13.46 -29.39 4.50
CA GLY A 906 -13.32 -30.49 5.47
C GLY A 906 -12.84 -31.86 4.97
N ARG A 907 -12.30 -31.99 3.75
CA ARG A 907 -11.39 -33.11 3.45
C ARG A 907 -10.01 -32.79 4.05
N ILE A 908 -9.85 -33.03 5.34
CA ILE A 908 -8.50 -33.29 5.87
C ILE A 908 -8.11 -34.62 5.24
N ALA A 909 -7.00 -34.66 4.51
CA ALA A 909 -6.45 -35.90 3.97
C ALA A 909 -6.42 -36.93 5.11
N ARG A 910 -7.12 -38.06 4.92
CA ARG A 910 -6.96 -39.23 5.77
C ARG A 910 -5.57 -39.81 5.58
#